data_AF-A0A8K9URV7-F1
#
_entry.id   AF-A0A8K9URV7-F1
#
_cell.length_a   1.000
_cell.length_b   1.000
_cell.length_c   1.000
_cell.angle_alpha   90.00
_cell.angle_beta   90.00
_cell.angle_gamma   90.00
#
_symmetry.space_group_name_H-M   'P 1'
#
loop_
_entity.id
_entity.type
_entity.pdbx_description
1 polymer ?
#
loop_
_entity_poly.entity_id
_entity_poly.type
_entity_poly.pdbx_seq_one_letter_code
_entity_poly.pdbx_strand_id
1 'polypeptide(L)'
;MREKRAHALTGSDGLIGSLSQQELIDRQKTEPTGTDLFLKHTTFHGLRHVFLSGSYPRRLAWLLAFLTAVALLFTWSSNRVRYLLSSPVHTKAHMVYAKRLVFPAVTICNQNLLIPRRMKKPDIFSAGRWLGLLGRNWQVSPGARDVLTDRDSSSSNEPPWSPLSRILDFNHFLPPPLESQPSMLQLLDRLGHQMEEMLLYCRFQGEVCGPRNFSTIFTRYGKCYTFNSGQDNRPLLVTMKGGMGNGLELMLDIQQDEYLPVWGETDETSFEAGIKVQIHTQDEPPFIDQLGFGVAPGFQTFVSCQEQRLTYLPPPWGDCKSTPMDSDFFNAYSLTACRIDCETRYLVENCNCRMVHMPGDAPYCTPEQYKECADPALDFLVERDNDYCVCETPCNMTRFGKEMSFVKIPSKASAKYLAKKYNKTEQYIADNILVLDIFFEALNYETIEQTKAYEFAGLLGDIGGQMGLFIGASILTILELFDYLYEVIKYKLCRCSSKKHKHSNNNNRGAVLSLDDVKRHVSRLSIFRVERERERERERERERERERERERERERERERERERERERERERERERERERERERERERERERERERERERERERERERDSLHLIIFLHCIITFLSSFFPSSCPQNIDQVASRVVQLQYSASCATRDPGFAPRLCRNRQRPGGPWGDAQLA
;
A
#
# COMPACT_ATOMS: atom_id res chain seq x y z
N MET A 1 -92.60 65.95 -36.24
CA MET A 1 -92.52 67.39 -36.57
C MET A 1 -91.05 67.81 -36.55
N ARG A 2 -90.59 68.42 -37.65
CA ARG A 2 -89.30 69.10 -37.91
C ARG A 2 -88.04 68.22 -37.84
N GLU A 3 -87.50 67.77 -38.98
CA GLU A 3 -86.51 68.50 -39.85
C GLU A 3 -85.15 68.66 -39.16
N LYS A 4 -83.96 68.34 -39.69
CA LYS A 4 -83.38 68.19 -41.04
C LYS A 4 -81.97 67.55 -40.82
N ARG A 5 -81.52 66.51 -41.55
CA ARG A 5 -80.53 66.58 -42.68
C ARG A 5 -79.62 67.82 -42.63
N ALA A 6 -78.29 67.80 -42.82
CA ALA A 6 -77.44 66.95 -43.62
C ALA A 6 -76.01 67.52 -43.58
N HIS A 7 -75.04 66.63 -43.82
CA HIS A 7 -73.81 66.80 -44.63
C HIS A 7 -72.69 67.80 -44.30
N ALA A 8 -71.50 67.29 -44.64
CA ALA A 8 -70.29 67.93 -45.17
C ALA A 8 -69.18 68.15 -44.14
N LEU A 9 -68.11 67.34 -44.12
CA LEU A 9 -67.03 67.14 -45.11
C LEU A 9 -65.86 68.10 -44.87
N THR A 10 -64.66 67.53 -45.09
CA THR A 10 -63.33 68.15 -45.18
C THR A 10 -62.70 68.55 -43.85
N GLY A 11 -61.46 68.21 -43.54
CA GLY A 11 -60.39 67.60 -44.33
C GLY A 11 -59.05 67.99 -43.71
N SER A 12 -58.01 67.21 -44.00
CA SER A 12 -56.58 67.60 -44.03
C SER A 12 -55.95 68.07 -42.71
N ASP A 13 -54.67 67.87 -42.44
CA ASP A 13 -53.61 66.96 -42.86
C ASP A 13 -52.44 67.35 -41.96
N GLY A 14 -51.61 66.38 -41.59
CA GLY A 14 -50.21 66.60 -41.23
C GLY A 14 -49.92 67.15 -39.82
N LEU A 15 -49.21 66.34 -39.01
CA LEU A 15 -47.80 66.61 -38.69
C LEU A 15 -47.22 65.51 -37.79
N ILE A 16 -46.30 64.77 -38.41
CA ILE A 16 -45.08 64.14 -37.90
C ILE A 16 -44.77 64.41 -36.41
N GLY A 17 -44.59 63.34 -35.62
CA GLY A 17 -44.13 63.44 -34.23
C GLY A 17 -43.69 62.11 -33.63
N SER A 18 -42.41 61.79 -33.83
CA SER A 18 -41.48 61.16 -32.86
C SER A 18 -42.02 60.06 -31.92
N LEU A 19 -41.59 58.82 -32.16
CA LEU A 19 -41.52 57.78 -31.14
C LEU A 19 -40.78 58.32 -29.90
N SER A 20 -41.48 58.39 -28.77
CA SER A 20 -40.93 58.91 -27.53
C SER A 20 -39.95 57.93 -26.89
N GLN A 21 -38.85 58.49 -26.38
CA GLN A 21 -37.82 57.89 -25.52
C GLN A 21 -38.36 57.12 -24.31
N GLN A 22 -39.66 57.23 -24.02
CA GLN A 22 -40.36 56.65 -22.88
C GLN A 22 -40.61 55.14 -23.02
N GLU A 23 -40.78 54.60 -24.24
CA GLU A 23 -40.94 53.16 -24.45
C GLU A 23 -39.63 52.38 -24.26
N LEU A 24 -38.47 53.03 -24.44
CA LEU A 24 -37.17 52.41 -24.24
C LEU A 24 -36.76 52.38 -22.75
N ILE A 25 -37.21 53.36 -21.96
CA ILE A 25 -36.89 53.49 -20.52
C ILE A 25 -37.73 52.54 -19.65
N ASP A 26 -38.98 52.23 -20.03
CA ASP A 26 -39.81 51.29 -19.26
C ASP A 26 -39.39 49.82 -19.41
N ARG A 27 -38.55 49.47 -20.41
CA ARG A 27 -37.86 48.17 -20.45
C ARG A 27 -36.66 48.06 -19.50
N GLN A 28 -36.19 49.17 -18.92
CA GLN A 28 -34.98 49.21 -18.07
C GLN A 28 -35.27 49.08 -16.57
N LYS A 29 -36.55 49.01 -16.16
CA LYS A 29 -36.99 48.90 -14.75
C LYS A 29 -36.81 47.53 -14.08
N THR A 30 -36.22 46.54 -14.76
CA THR A 30 -35.94 45.22 -14.16
C THR A 30 -34.66 44.63 -14.73
N GLU A 31 -33.55 45.36 -14.73
CA GLU A 31 -32.25 44.69 -14.90
C GLU A 31 -31.81 44.06 -13.57
N PRO A 32 -31.76 42.72 -13.46
CA PRO A 32 -31.21 42.07 -12.28
C PRO A 32 -29.73 42.46 -12.16
N THR A 33 -29.27 42.74 -10.95
CA THR A 33 -27.83 42.92 -10.71
C THR A 33 -27.07 41.68 -11.22
N GLY A 34 -25.82 41.81 -11.68
CA GLY A 34 -25.04 40.66 -12.18
C GLY A 34 -24.97 39.49 -11.18
N THR A 35 -25.02 39.83 -9.88
CA THR A 35 -25.22 38.92 -8.74
C THR A 35 -26.56 38.17 -8.80
N ASP A 36 -27.68 38.87 -9.00
CA ASP A 36 -29.02 38.27 -9.06
C ASP A 36 -29.21 37.38 -10.30
N LEU A 37 -28.55 37.72 -11.40
CA LEU A 37 -28.57 36.92 -12.62
C LEU A 37 -27.78 35.62 -12.42
N PHE A 38 -26.58 35.69 -11.82
CA PHE A 38 -25.79 34.52 -11.46
C PHE A 38 -26.57 33.60 -10.50
N LEU A 39 -27.13 34.15 -9.42
CA LEU A 39 -27.89 33.41 -8.40
C LEU A 39 -29.18 32.73 -8.91
N LYS A 40 -29.74 33.19 -10.03
CA LYS A 40 -30.89 32.54 -10.70
C LYS A 40 -30.48 31.38 -11.60
N HIS A 41 -29.26 31.40 -12.12
CA HIS A 41 -28.73 30.41 -13.05
C HIS A 41 -27.73 29.43 -12.41
N THR A 42 -27.34 29.65 -11.15
CA THR A 42 -26.46 28.74 -10.45
C THR A 42 -27.12 27.38 -10.26
N THR A 43 -26.25 26.38 -10.32
CA THR A 43 -26.51 24.96 -10.06
C THR A 43 -26.52 24.63 -8.55
N PHE A 44 -26.19 25.61 -7.70
CA PHE A 44 -26.26 25.51 -6.24
C PHE A 44 -27.71 25.49 -5.74
N HIS A 45 -28.14 24.38 -5.14
CA HIS A 45 -29.55 24.19 -4.78
C HIS A 45 -30.02 25.14 -3.68
N GLY A 46 -29.17 25.48 -2.70
CA GLY A 46 -29.53 26.34 -1.58
C GLY A 46 -29.40 27.84 -1.85
N LEU A 47 -28.46 28.25 -2.72
CA LEU A 47 -28.04 29.65 -2.84
C LEU A 47 -29.15 30.55 -3.39
N ARG A 48 -29.95 30.02 -4.34
CA ARG A 48 -31.13 30.71 -4.90
C ARG A 48 -32.13 31.12 -3.81
N HIS A 49 -32.40 30.24 -2.84
CA HIS A 49 -33.41 30.49 -1.81
C HIS A 49 -32.96 31.42 -0.69
N VAL A 50 -31.64 31.51 -0.45
CA VAL A 50 -31.04 32.44 0.51
C VAL A 50 -31.19 33.89 0.03
N PHE A 51 -30.97 34.15 -1.26
CA PHE A 51 -30.95 35.52 -1.79
C PHE A 51 -32.28 35.99 -2.43
N LEU A 52 -33.09 35.09 -3.01
CA LEU A 52 -34.29 35.46 -3.77
C LEU A 52 -35.63 35.31 -3.00
N SER A 53 -35.65 34.75 -1.79
CA SER A 53 -36.91 34.53 -1.05
C SER A 53 -37.46 35.83 -0.42
N GLY A 54 -38.79 35.97 -0.30
CA GLY A 54 -39.43 37.26 0.06
C GLY A 54 -39.55 37.58 1.55
N SER A 55 -39.53 36.59 2.46
CA SER A 55 -39.70 36.80 3.90
C SER A 55 -38.41 36.55 4.69
N TYR A 56 -38.09 37.45 5.62
CA TYR A 56 -36.90 37.38 6.49
C TYR A 56 -36.74 36.03 7.23
N PRO A 57 -37.76 35.44 7.88
CA PRO A 57 -37.60 34.16 8.57
C PRO A 57 -37.29 33.00 7.60
N ARG A 58 -37.81 33.05 6.37
CA ARG A 58 -37.53 32.04 5.35
C ARG A 58 -36.09 32.13 4.85
N ARG A 59 -35.55 33.34 4.68
CA ARG A 59 -34.14 33.55 4.34
C ARG A 59 -33.22 32.98 5.42
N LEU A 60 -33.52 33.26 6.69
CA LEU A 60 -32.74 32.76 7.83
C LEU A 60 -32.76 31.23 7.93
N ALA A 61 -33.92 30.59 7.71
CA ALA A 61 -34.04 29.14 7.72
C ALA A 61 -33.24 28.46 6.60
N TRP A 62 -33.35 28.98 5.36
CA TRP A 62 -32.56 28.47 4.22
C TRP A 62 -31.07 28.72 4.40
N LEU A 63 -30.72 29.83 5.03
CA LEU A 63 -29.34 30.14 5.33
C LEU A 63 -28.74 29.13 6.33
N LEU A 64 -29.44 28.87 7.43
CA LEU A 64 -28.98 27.93 8.46
C LEU A 64 -28.90 26.49 7.93
N ALA A 65 -29.84 26.10 7.08
CA ALA A 65 -29.81 24.81 6.39
C ALA A 65 -28.61 24.70 5.44
N PHE A 66 -28.31 25.73 4.65
CA PHE A 66 -27.16 25.76 3.75
C PHE A 66 -25.83 25.71 4.51
N LEU A 67 -25.68 26.48 5.58
CA LEU A 67 -24.48 26.47 6.42
C LEU A 67 -24.27 25.10 7.08
N THR A 68 -25.34 24.48 7.59
CA THR A 68 -25.29 23.12 8.15
C THR A 68 -24.86 22.10 7.09
N ALA A 69 -25.42 22.17 5.87
CA ALA A 69 -25.07 21.27 4.77
C ALA A 69 -23.60 21.41 4.34
N VAL A 70 -23.09 22.66 4.29
CA VAL A 70 -21.68 22.95 3.99
C VAL A 70 -20.77 22.45 5.11
N ALA A 71 -21.13 22.65 6.38
CA ALA A 71 -20.36 22.17 7.52
C ALA A 71 -20.28 20.64 7.56
N LEU A 72 -21.40 19.94 7.30
CA LEU A 72 -21.43 18.49 7.17
C LEU A 72 -20.57 18.00 6.00
N LEU A 73 -20.64 18.64 4.84
CA LEU A 73 -19.79 18.29 3.70
C LEU A 73 -18.30 18.39 4.04
N PHE A 74 -17.86 19.49 4.67
CA PHE A 74 -16.46 19.68 5.02
C PHE A 74 -15.98 18.71 6.10
N THR A 75 -16.78 18.47 7.13
CA THR A 75 -16.42 17.52 8.21
C THR A 75 -16.30 16.10 7.68
N TRP A 76 -17.23 15.65 6.84
CA TRP A 76 -17.20 14.32 6.23
C TRP A 76 -16.09 14.17 5.18
N SER A 77 -15.90 15.17 4.32
CA SER A 77 -14.80 15.17 3.34
C SER A 77 -13.45 15.14 4.05
N SER A 78 -13.27 15.94 5.11
CA SER A 78 -12.06 15.93 5.93
C SER A 78 -11.84 14.56 6.60
N ASN A 79 -12.90 13.92 7.09
CA ASN A 79 -12.81 12.56 7.64
C ASN A 79 -12.34 11.54 6.59
N ARG A 80 -12.92 11.57 5.38
CA ARG A 80 -12.52 10.67 4.28
C ARG A 80 -11.08 10.91 3.82
N VAL A 81 -10.64 12.17 3.77
CA VAL A 81 -9.25 12.53 3.48
C VAL A 81 -8.31 12.00 4.57
N ARG A 82 -8.64 12.19 5.86
CA ARG A 82 -7.84 11.63 6.96
C ARG A 82 -7.79 10.10 6.90
N TYR A 83 -8.91 9.46 6.56
CA TYR A 83 -8.96 8.01 6.37
C TYR A 83 -8.03 7.56 5.24
N LEU A 84 -8.02 8.24 4.09
CA LEU A 84 -7.05 7.93 3.03
C LEU A 84 -5.60 8.14 3.48
N LEU A 85 -5.31 9.22 4.21
CA LEU A 85 -3.97 9.52 4.72
C LEU A 85 -3.48 8.49 5.75
N SER A 86 -4.40 7.80 6.45
CA SER A 86 -4.06 6.68 7.33
C SER A 86 -3.67 5.39 6.57
N SER A 87 -3.72 5.41 5.24
CA SER A 87 -3.31 4.30 4.35
C SER A 87 -3.91 2.94 4.72
N PRO A 88 -5.25 2.81 4.80
CA PRO A 88 -5.91 1.59 5.27
C PRO A 88 -5.69 0.42 4.31
N VAL A 89 -5.50 -0.78 4.87
CA VAL A 89 -5.22 -2.02 4.15
C VAL A 89 -6.22 -3.11 4.58
N HIS A 90 -6.63 -3.95 3.63
CA HIS A 90 -7.38 -5.17 3.90
C HIS A 90 -6.64 -6.38 3.34
N THR A 91 -6.65 -7.46 4.11
CA THR A 91 -6.03 -8.73 3.74
C THR A 91 -7.07 -9.64 3.08
N LYS A 92 -6.76 -10.16 1.89
CA LYS A 92 -7.56 -11.19 1.22
C LYS A 92 -6.83 -12.52 1.34
N ALA A 93 -7.48 -13.49 1.95
CA ALA A 93 -7.01 -14.87 2.01
C ALA A 93 -7.92 -15.73 1.14
N HIS A 94 -7.32 -16.49 0.21
CA HIS A 94 -8.04 -17.46 -0.60
C HIS A 94 -7.17 -18.67 -0.94
N MET A 95 -7.81 -19.82 -1.13
CA MET A 95 -7.15 -21.05 -1.54
C MET A 95 -7.29 -21.24 -3.05
N VAL A 96 -6.17 -21.53 -3.72
CA VAL A 96 -6.14 -21.80 -5.15
C VAL A 96 -5.67 -23.23 -5.41
N TYR A 97 -6.42 -23.97 -6.22
CA TYR A 97 -6.03 -25.31 -6.64
C TYR A 97 -4.98 -25.24 -7.75
N ALA A 98 -3.86 -25.94 -7.57
CA ALA A 98 -2.79 -26.06 -8.55
C ALA A 98 -2.75 -27.48 -9.13
N LYS A 99 -2.41 -27.60 -10.41
CA LYS A 99 -2.19 -28.92 -11.04
C LYS A 99 -0.81 -29.49 -10.71
N ARG A 100 0.17 -28.61 -10.46
CA ARG A 100 1.56 -28.92 -10.15
C ARG A 100 2.06 -27.91 -9.14
N LEU A 101 2.74 -28.36 -8.09
CA LEU A 101 3.44 -27.49 -7.14
C LEU A 101 4.93 -27.80 -7.19
N VAL A 102 5.77 -26.78 -7.01
CA VAL A 102 7.21 -26.98 -6.89
C VAL A 102 7.49 -27.53 -5.50
N PHE A 103 8.25 -28.62 -5.42
CA PHE A 103 8.65 -29.17 -4.13
C PHE A 103 9.65 -28.21 -3.46
N PRO A 104 9.57 -27.96 -2.14
CA PRO A 104 10.50 -27.06 -1.48
C PRO A 104 11.93 -27.61 -1.44
N ALA A 105 12.87 -26.77 -1.04
CA ALA A 105 14.18 -27.21 -0.60
C ALA A 105 14.07 -27.73 0.84
N VAL A 106 14.69 -28.87 1.11
CA VAL A 106 14.71 -29.48 2.46
C VAL A 106 16.15 -29.57 2.91
N THR A 107 16.53 -28.73 3.87
CA THR A 107 17.87 -28.73 4.46
C THR A 107 17.86 -29.52 5.76
N ILE A 108 18.81 -30.45 5.89
CA ILE A 108 18.93 -31.40 7.00
C ILE A 108 20.35 -31.29 7.58
N CYS A 109 20.43 -31.18 8.90
CA CYS A 109 21.67 -31.17 9.65
C CYS A 109 21.59 -32.20 10.79
N ASN A 110 22.67 -32.94 11.00
CA ASN A 110 22.83 -33.68 12.25
C ASN A 110 23.08 -32.66 13.40
N GLN A 111 22.54 -32.92 14.58
CA GLN A 111 22.82 -32.09 15.76
C GLN A 111 24.28 -32.21 16.21
N ASN A 112 24.92 -33.36 15.97
CA ASN A 112 26.34 -33.52 16.23
C ASN A 112 27.19 -32.89 15.12
N LEU A 113 28.08 -31.99 15.53
CA LEU A 113 28.92 -31.20 14.64
C LEU A 113 30.05 -32.02 14.00
N LEU A 114 30.71 -32.89 14.79
CA LEU A 114 31.95 -33.56 14.41
C LEU A 114 31.95 -35.02 14.85
N ILE A 115 32.55 -35.87 14.02
CA ILE A 115 32.81 -37.29 14.30
C ILE A 115 34.18 -37.43 14.97
N PRO A 116 34.27 -37.78 16.27
CA PRO A 116 35.52 -37.88 16.99
C PRO A 116 36.47 -38.94 16.43
N ARG A 117 35.94 -40.05 15.92
CA ARG A 117 36.75 -41.14 15.36
C ARG A 117 37.59 -40.74 14.15
N ARG A 118 37.19 -39.70 13.42
CA ARG A 118 37.93 -39.14 12.29
C ARG A 118 38.93 -38.08 12.69
N MET A 119 38.93 -37.63 13.95
CA MET A 119 39.86 -36.62 14.44
C MET A 119 41.27 -37.20 14.56
N LYS A 120 42.23 -36.46 14.05
CA LYS A 120 43.65 -36.71 14.20
C LYS A 120 44.19 -35.83 15.32
N LYS A 121 45.37 -36.17 15.82
CA LYS A 121 46.07 -35.38 16.86
C LYS A 121 46.25 -33.89 16.52
N PRO A 122 46.60 -33.49 15.27
CA PRO A 122 46.67 -32.07 14.91
C PRO A 122 45.33 -31.35 14.97
N ASP A 123 44.23 -32.04 14.64
CA ASP A 123 42.89 -31.46 14.68
C ASP A 123 42.51 -31.14 16.12
N ILE A 124 42.73 -32.09 17.04
CA ILE A 124 42.46 -31.90 18.47
C ILE A 124 43.37 -30.82 19.06
N PHE A 125 44.62 -30.72 18.60
CA PHE A 125 45.48 -29.61 18.98
C PHE A 125 44.90 -28.26 18.53
N SER A 126 44.44 -28.12 17.28
CA SER A 126 43.87 -26.85 16.80
C SER A 126 42.49 -26.52 17.40
N ALA A 127 41.59 -27.49 17.46
CA ALA A 127 40.17 -27.31 17.75
C ALA A 127 39.79 -27.67 19.19
N GLY A 128 40.68 -28.32 19.95
CA GLY A 128 40.37 -28.82 21.30
C GLY A 128 40.04 -27.71 22.29
N ARG A 129 40.61 -26.50 22.12
CA ARG A 129 40.26 -25.35 22.97
C ARG A 129 38.86 -24.80 22.67
N TRP A 130 38.48 -24.80 21.40
CA TRP A 130 37.14 -24.41 20.94
C TRP A 130 36.09 -25.40 21.46
N LEU A 131 36.33 -26.71 21.32
CA LEU A 131 35.47 -27.79 21.84
C LEU A 131 35.44 -27.92 23.38
N GLY A 132 36.16 -27.10 24.14
CA GLY A 132 36.24 -27.19 25.60
C GLY A 132 37.02 -28.41 26.15
N LEU A 133 37.66 -29.19 25.27
CA LEU A 133 38.51 -30.34 25.61
C LEU A 133 39.79 -29.92 26.33
N LEU A 134 40.41 -28.84 25.86
CA LEU A 134 41.74 -28.41 26.29
C LEU A 134 41.65 -27.04 26.97
N GLY A 135 42.32 -26.92 28.12
CA GLY A 135 42.53 -25.65 28.80
C GLY A 135 43.63 -24.80 28.13
N ARG A 136 43.94 -23.64 28.72
CA ARG A 136 44.97 -22.71 28.20
C ARG A 136 46.37 -23.31 28.08
N ASN A 137 46.68 -24.35 28.87
CA ASN A 137 48.00 -24.99 28.91
C ASN A 137 48.07 -26.30 28.10
N TRP A 138 47.12 -26.54 27.17
CA TRP A 138 47.02 -27.80 26.41
C TRP A 138 46.86 -29.05 27.27
N GLN A 139 46.45 -28.87 28.53
CA GLN A 139 46.05 -29.94 29.42
C GLN A 139 44.55 -30.19 29.25
N VAL A 140 44.17 -31.47 29.33
CA VAL A 140 42.77 -31.89 29.32
C VAL A 140 42.01 -31.20 30.46
N SER A 141 40.88 -30.59 30.14
CA SER A 141 40.03 -29.93 31.14
C SER A 141 39.56 -30.94 32.19
N PRO A 142 39.36 -30.53 33.46
CA PRO A 142 38.92 -31.46 34.51
C PRO A 142 37.65 -32.21 34.14
N GLY A 143 36.64 -31.51 33.60
CA GLY A 143 35.39 -32.14 33.13
C GLY A 143 35.59 -33.15 32.00
N ALA A 144 36.47 -32.86 31.03
CA ALA A 144 36.79 -33.81 29.98
C ALA A 144 37.56 -35.02 30.51
N ARG A 145 38.43 -34.82 31.49
CA ARG A 145 39.20 -35.91 32.12
C ARG A 145 38.26 -36.87 32.86
N ASP A 146 37.28 -36.36 33.58
CA ASP A 146 36.32 -37.17 34.31
C ASP A 146 35.50 -38.03 33.34
N VAL A 147 34.90 -37.44 32.29
CA VAL A 147 34.10 -38.17 31.28
C VAL A 147 34.93 -39.20 30.51
N LEU A 148 36.19 -38.89 30.18
CA LEU A 148 37.06 -39.81 29.42
C LEU A 148 37.64 -40.95 30.27
N THR A 149 37.68 -40.77 31.61
CA THR A 149 38.18 -41.79 32.54
C THR A 149 37.06 -42.50 33.29
N ASP A 150 35.81 -42.08 33.12
CA ASP A 150 34.66 -42.68 33.79
C ASP A 150 34.55 -44.15 33.38
N ARG A 151 34.81 -44.99 34.37
CA ARG A 151 34.93 -46.43 34.22
C ARG A 151 33.67 -46.99 34.84
N ASP A 152 32.66 -47.18 34.02
CA ASP A 152 31.40 -47.74 34.45
C ASP A 152 31.67 -49.12 35.09
N SER A 153 31.59 -49.17 36.42
CA SER A 153 32.07 -50.27 37.27
C SER A 153 31.34 -51.62 37.07
N SER A 154 30.42 -51.67 36.10
CA SER A 154 29.55 -52.80 35.81
C SER A 154 29.75 -53.44 34.42
N SER A 155 30.60 -52.90 33.54
CA SER A 155 30.88 -53.50 32.23
C SER A 155 32.37 -53.81 32.03
N SER A 156 32.68 -55.04 31.61
CA SER A 156 34.05 -55.50 31.31
C SER A 156 34.60 -54.99 29.97
N ASN A 157 33.92 -54.04 29.33
CA ASN A 157 34.31 -53.49 28.03
C ASN A 157 35.17 -52.25 28.23
N GLU A 158 36.15 -52.02 27.35
CA GLU A 158 36.85 -50.73 27.30
C GLU A 158 35.82 -49.60 27.14
N PRO A 159 36.03 -48.43 27.79
CA PRO A 159 35.18 -47.28 27.54
C PRO A 159 35.19 -46.98 26.03
N PRO A 160 34.04 -46.65 25.41
CA PRO A 160 33.93 -46.42 23.97
C PRO A 160 34.98 -45.43 23.42
N TRP A 161 35.42 -44.51 24.27
CA TRP A 161 36.33 -43.41 23.98
C TRP A 161 37.80 -43.69 24.34
N SER A 162 38.16 -44.94 24.64
CA SER A 162 39.55 -45.37 24.88
C SER A 162 40.56 -44.95 23.78
N PRO A 163 40.18 -44.80 22.49
CA PRO A 163 41.10 -44.27 21.48
C PRO A 163 41.38 -42.77 21.62
N LEU A 164 40.39 -41.96 22.01
CA LEU A 164 40.56 -40.50 22.18
C LEU A 164 41.51 -40.17 23.32
N SER A 165 41.44 -40.92 24.43
CA SER A 165 42.35 -40.73 25.57
C SER A 165 43.82 -40.93 25.19
N ARG A 166 44.13 -41.82 24.23
CA ARG A 166 45.49 -42.02 23.70
C ARG A 166 45.96 -40.87 22.81
N ILE A 167 45.05 -40.20 22.12
CA ILE A 167 45.39 -39.09 21.20
C ILE A 167 45.64 -37.79 21.99
N LEU A 168 45.09 -37.66 23.20
CA LEU A 168 45.17 -36.46 24.05
C LEU A 168 46.50 -36.26 24.80
N ASP A 169 47.49 -37.15 24.68
CA ASP A 169 48.83 -36.94 25.26
C ASP A 169 49.70 -36.07 24.33
N PHE A 170 49.88 -34.79 24.67
CA PHE A 170 50.66 -33.84 23.86
C PHE A 170 52.13 -33.67 24.30
N ASN A 171 52.63 -34.42 25.29
CA ASN A 171 53.96 -34.19 25.87
C ASN A 171 55.12 -34.27 24.85
N HIS A 172 54.97 -35.06 23.78
CA HIS A 172 55.97 -35.22 22.71
C HIS A 172 55.42 -34.83 21.33
N PHE A 173 54.37 -34.01 21.29
CA PHE A 173 53.76 -33.59 20.04
C PHE A 173 54.44 -32.32 19.50
N LEU A 174 54.96 -32.39 18.28
CA LEU A 174 55.41 -31.23 17.54
C LEU A 174 54.25 -30.75 16.65
N PRO A 175 53.68 -29.55 16.92
CA PRO A 175 52.58 -29.05 16.11
C PRO A 175 53.06 -28.80 14.68
N PRO A 176 52.23 -29.13 13.68
CA PRO A 176 52.56 -28.83 12.29
C PRO A 176 52.67 -27.30 12.08
N PRO A 177 53.50 -26.85 11.13
CA PRO A 177 53.58 -25.44 10.75
C PRO A 177 52.18 -24.86 10.50
N LEU A 178 51.96 -23.60 10.88
CA LEU A 178 50.65 -22.95 10.79
C LEU A 178 50.05 -23.02 9.36
N GLU A 179 50.89 -22.92 8.33
CA GLU A 179 50.52 -23.03 6.91
C GLU A 179 49.99 -24.42 6.50
N SER A 180 50.33 -25.45 7.27
CA SER A 180 49.89 -26.83 7.05
C SER A 180 48.72 -27.26 7.95
N GLN A 181 48.24 -26.35 8.80
CA GLN A 181 47.05 -26.60 9.62
C GLN A 181 45.79 -26.49 8.76
N PRO A 182 44.82 -27.41 8.92
CA PRO A 182 43.59 -27.36 8.15
C PRO A 182 42.79 -26.10 8.50
N SER A 183 42.22 -25.44 7.49
CA SER A 183 41.24 -24.38 7.74
C SER A 183 39.98 -24.95 8.40
N MET A 184 39.21 -24.12 9.10
CA MET A 184 37.96 -24.56 9.73
C MET A 184 36.99 -25.19 8.73
N LEU A 185 36.93 -24.69 7.50
CA LEU A 185 36.13 -25.31 6.43
C LEU A 185 36.58 -26.76 6.15
N GLN A 186 37.88 -26.99 5.94
CA GLN A 186 38.40 -28.34 5.68
C GLN A 186 38.21 -29.27 6.87
N LEU A 187 38.28 -28.73 8.08
CA LEU A 187 38.02 -29.46 9.31
C LEU A 187 36.55 -29.92 9.36
N LEU A 188 35.59 -28.99 9.22
CA LEU A 188 34.15 -29.29 9.25
C LEU A 188 33.73 -30.21 8.09
N ASP A 189 34.28 -30.02 6.90
CA ASP A 189 33.94 -30.85 5.72
C ASP A 189 34.32 -32.33 5.92
N ARG A 190 35.49 -32.57 6.52
CA ARG A 190 36.04 -33.92 6.74
C ARG A 190 35.49 -34.59 8.00
N LEU A 191 35.34 -33.82 9.08
CA LEU A 191 34.89 -34.34 10.38
C LEU A 191 33.37 -34.40 10.50
N GLY A 192 32.62 -33.66 9.69
CA GLY A 192 31.16 -33.73 9.67
C GLY A 192 30.63 -35.09 9.19
N HIS A 193 29.38 -35.35 9.54
CA HIS A 193 28.65 -36.54 9.07
C HIS A 193 28.52 -36.54 7.55
N GLN A 194 28.78 -37.69 6.92
CA GLN A 194 28.65 -37.84 5.47
C GLN A 194 27.26 -38.36 5.12
N MET A 195 26.62 -37.77 4.11
CA MET A 195 25.27 -38.18 3.69
C MET A 195 25.25 -39.63 3.21
N GLU A 196 26.33 -40.13 2.60
CA GLU A 196 26.47 -41.51 2.15
C GLU A 196 26.36 -42.54 3.28
N GLU A 197 26.73 -42.15 4.51
CA GLU A 197 26.68 -43.04 5.67
C GLU A 197 25.39 -42.87 6.47
N MET A 198 24.86 -41.66 6.56
CA MET A 198 23.58 -41.41 7.24
C MET A 198 22.38 -41.91 6.42
N LEU A 199 22.42 -41.80 5.09
CA LEU A 199 21.27 -42.11 4.24
C LEU A 199 21.13 -43.60 3.97
N LEU A 200 20.22 -44.25 4.71
CA LEU A 200 19.94 -45.68 4.52
C LEU A 200 19.07 -45.93 3.27
N TYR A 201 18.03 -45.12 3.08
CA TYR A 201 17.32 -45.04 1.80
C TYR A 201 16.61 -43.70 1.61
N CYS A 202 16.30 -43.40 0.35
CA CYS A 202 15.62 -42.18 -0.07
C CYS A 202 14.62 -42.52 -1.18
N ARG A 203 13.41 -41.99 -1.07
CA ARG A 203 12.40 -42.03 -2.14
C ARG A 203 11.78 -40.66 -2.35
N PHE A 204 11.60 -40.28 -3.61
CA PHE A 204 10.82 -39.12 -3.99
C PHE A 204 9.78 -39.55 -5.02
N GLN A 205 8.49 -39.39 -4.70
CA GLN A 205 7.38 -39.86 -5.57
C GLN A 205 7.44 -41.35 -5.91
N GLY A 206 8.00 -42.17 -5.00
CA GLY A 206 8.24 -43.59 -5.22
C GLY A 206 9.49 -43.93 -6.04
N GLU A 207 10.14 -42.94 -6.67
CA GLU A 207 11.44 -43.13 -7.31
C GLU A 207 12.57 -43.12 -6.29
N VAL A 208 13.58 -43.98 -6.48
CA VAL A 208 14.71 -44.07 -5.56
C VAL A 208 15.65 -42.87 -5.78
N CYS A 209 15.96 -42.15 -4.72
CA CYS A 209 16.98 -41.10 -4.69
C CYS A 209 18.23 -41.57 -3.95
N GLY A 210 19.33 -40.83 -4.10
CA GLY A 210 20.59 -41.15 -3.44
C GLY A 210 21.33 -39.92 -2.91
N PRO A 211 22.52 -40.10 -2.29
CA PRO A 211 23.30 -39.02 -1.69
C PRO A 211 23.64 -37.89 -2.68
N ARG A 212 23.82 -38.22 -3.96
CA ARG A 212 24.12 -37.24 -5.02
C ARG A 212 23.01 -36.23 -5.26
N ASN A 213 21.76 -36.50 -4.84
CA ASN A 213 20.64 -35.58 -4.96
C ASN A 213 20.66 -34.45 -3.91
N PHE A 214 21.56 -34.55 -2.92
CA PHE A 214 21.74 -33.57 -1.87
C PHE A 214 22.96 -32.70 -2.17
N SER A 215 22.79 -31.38 -2.10
CA SER A 215 23.91 -30.43 -2.16
C SER A 215 24.42 -30.16 -0.74
N THR A 216 25.75 -30.11 -0.58
CA THR A 216 26.38 -29.77 0.70
C THR A 216 26.27 -28.27 0.97
N ILE A 217 25.81 -27.90 2.16
CA ILE A 217 25.78 -26.52 2.64
C ILE A 217 26.31 -26.47 4.07
N PHE A 218 27.04 -25.41 4.41
CA PHE A 218 27.53 -25.20 5.77
C PHE A 218 26.58 -24.27 6.52
N THR A 219 26.19 -24.66 7.73
CA THR A 219 25.39 -23.84 8.65
C THR A 219 26.11 -23.72 9.98
N ARG A 220 25.47 -23.14 11.01
CA ARG A 220 26.00 -23.16 12.38
C ARG A 220 26.20 -24.58 12.93
N TYR A 221 25.38 -25.55 12.50
CA TYR A 221 25.57 -26.98 12.84
C TYR A 221 26.65 -27.68 11.98
N GLY A 222 27.49 -26.91 11.27
CA GLY A 222 28.53 -27.44 10.41
C GLY A 222 27.99 -28.01 9.10
N LYS A 223 28.39 -29.24 8.76
CA LYS A 223 28.13 -29.84 7.44
C LYS A 223 26.69 -30.36 7.35
N CYS A 224 25.90 -29.70 6.50
CA CYS A 224 24.50 -30.00 6.26
C CYS A 224 24.23 -30.29 4.78
N TYR A 225 23.01 -30.75 4.51
CA TYR A 225 22.64 -31.24 3.20
C TYR A 225 21.26 -30.75 2.79
N THR A 226 21.15 -30.19 1.58
CA THR A 226 19.90 -29.67 1.03
C THR A 226 19.42 -30.55 -0.12
N PHE A 227 18.24 -31.13 0.03
CA PHE A 227 17.51 -31.77 -1.06
C PHE A 227 16.80 -30.72 -1.92
N ASN A 228 16.84 -30.89 -3.25
CA ASN A 228 16.14 -30.02 -4.20
C ASN A 228 16.51 -28.53 -4.07
N SER A 229 17.81 -28.24 -3.90
CA SER A 229 18.34 -26.88 -3.76
C SER A 229 18.20 -26.02 -5.02
N GLY A 230 17.99 -26.62 -6.20
CA GLY A 230 17.93 -25.89 -7.47
C GLY A 230 19.30 -25.37 -7.95
N GLN A 231 20.38 -25.72 -7.25
CA GLN A 231 21.75 -25.39 -7.63
C GLN A 231 22.29 -26.40 -8.67
N ASP A 232 23.42 -26.09 -9.31
CA ASP A 232 24.11 -26.93 -10.31
C ASP A 232 23.30 -27.23 -11.59
N ASN A 233 22.48 -26.28 -12.06
CA ASN A 233 21.63 -26.41 -13.27
C ASN A 233 20.66 -27.62 -13.23
N ARG A 234 20.32 -28.13 -12.03
CA ARG A 234 19.35 -29.21 -11.88
C ARG A 234 17.92 -28.65 -11.94
N PRO A 235 17.00 -29.30 -12.69
CA PRO A 235 15.61 -28.85 -12.73
C PRO A 235 14.95 -29.03 -11.35
N LEU A 236 14.10 -28.07 -10.99
CA LEU A 236 13.32 -28.14 -9.75
C LEU A 236 12.33 -29.30 -9.80
N LEU A 237 12.29 -30.08 -8.73
CA LEU A 237 11.35 -31.18 -8.59
C LEU A 237 9.94 -30.64 -8.33
N VAL A 238 8.93 -31.27 -8.93
CA VAL A 238 7.53 -30.85 -8.83
C VAL A 238 6.66 -32.00 -8.33
N THR A 239 5.65 -31.69 -7.52
CA THR A 239 4.61 -32.65 -7.12
C THR A 239 3.32 -32.50 -7.93
N MET A 240 2.72 -33.66 -8.22
CA MET A 240 1.52 -33.80 -9.04
C MET A 240 0.30 -34.28 -8.25
N LYS A 241 0.50 -34.70 -6.99
CA LYS A 241 -0.55 -35.23 -6.10
C LYS A 241 -0.16 -34.97 -4.64
N GLY A 242 -1.14 -34.77 -3.77
CA GLY A 242 -0.92 -34.72 -2.33
C GLY A 242 -0.73 -36.11 -1.72
N GLY A 243 -0.34 -36.14 -0.45
CA GLY A 243 -0.17 -37.35 0.37
C GLY A 243 1.24 -37.93 0.39
N MET A 244 1.50 -38.75 1.42
CA MET A 244 2.83 -39.25 1.80
C MET A 244 3.63 -39.92 0.66
N GLY A 245 2.97 -40.71 -0.20
CA GLY A 245 3.66 -41.41 -1.30
C GLY A 245 4.14 -40.51 -2.45
N ASN A 246 3.70 -39.24 -2.49
CA ASN A 246 4.05 -38.28 -3.53
C ASN A 246 5.04 -37.20 -3.05
N GLY A 247 5.59 -37.39 -1.85
CA GLY A 247 6.58 -36.52 -1.23
C GLY A 247 7.98 -37.12 -1.22
N LEU A 248 8.78 -36.61 -0.29
CA LEU A 248 10.11 -37.10 0.05
C LEU A 248 10.03 -38.01 1.27
N GLU A 249 10.50 -39.24 1.16
CA GLU A 249 10.63 -40.22 2.24
C GLU A 249 12.11 -40.56 2.41
N LEU A 250 12.64 -40.33 3.62
CA LEU A 250 14.04 -40.58 3.97
C LEU A 250 14.12 -41.49 5.19
N MET A 251 15.02 -42.45 5.16
CA MET A 251 15.45 -43.17 6.37
C MET A 251 16.90 -42.83 6.65
N LEU A 252 17.15 -42.25 7.83
CA LEU A 252 18.45 -41.76 8.25
C LEU A 252 18.95 -42.51 9.48
N ASP A 253 20.25 -42.74 9.53
CA ASP A 253 21.00 -43.17 10.70
C ASP A 253 21.77 -41.97 11.25
N ILE A 254 21.44 -41.54 12.47
CA ILE A 254 22.08 -40.37 13.09
C ILE A 254 23.47 -40.68 13.67
N GLN A 255 23.82 -41.96 13.86
CA GLN A 255 25.13 -42.39 14.37
C GLN A 255 25.50 -41.81 15.76
N GLN A 256 24.65 -42.01 16.79
CA GLN A 256 24.93 -41.55 18.16
C GLN A 256 26.22 -42.15 18.75
N ASP A 257 26.69 -43.28 18.23
CA ASP A 257 27.99 -43.88 18.60
C ASP A 257 29.19 -43.01 18.21
N GLU A 258 29.00 -42.06 17.30
CA GLU A 258 30.01 -41.14 16.80
C GLU A 258 29.79 -39.70 17.33
N TYR A 259 28.96 -39.49 18.36
CA TYR A 259 28.72 -38.17 18.94
C TYR A 259 29.84 -37.74 19.87
N LEU A 260 30.16 -36.44 19.90
CA LEU A 260 31.10 -35.90 20.88
C LEU A 260 30.57 -36.11 22.31
N PRO A 261 31.40 -36.63 23.25
CA PRO A 261 31.03 -36.67 24.66
C PRO A 261 30.85 -35.24 25.18
N VAL A 262 29.81 -35.02 25.99
CA VAL A 262 29.58 -33.71 26.60
C VAL A 262 30.33 -33.61 27.93
N TRP A 263 31.36 -32.77 27.97
CA TRP A 263 32.22 -32.54 29.16
C TRP A 263 32.12 -31.12 29.73
N GLY A 264 31.25 -30.28 29.17
CA GLY A 264 31.02 -28.91 29.61
C GLY A 264 29.95 -28.24 28.77
N GLU A 265 29.44 -27.11 29.26
CA GLU A 265 28.52 -26.26 28.49
C GLU A 265 29.33 -25.38 27.54
N THR A 266 29.28 -25.72 26.25
CA THR A 266 29.76 -24.88 25.15
C THR A 266 28.67 -24.81 24.09
N ASP A 267 28.65 -23.75 23.28
CA ASP A 267 27.61 -23.54 22.26
C ASP A 267 27.56 -24.66 21.20
N GLU A 268 28.66 -25.41 21.06
CA GLU A 268 28.84 -26.47 20.07
C GLU A 268 28.50 -27.87 20.58
N THR A 269 28.41 -28.07 21.91
CA THR A 269 28.10 -29.38 22.51
C THR A 269 26.62 -29.44 22.90
N SER A 270 25.80 -30.09 22.08
CA SER A 270 24.37 -30.26 22.35
C SER A 270 24.07 -31.52 23.17
N PHE A 271 23.13 -31.42 24.12
CA PHE A 271 22.57 -32.57 24.85
C PHE A 271 21.52 -33.37 24.05
N GLU A 272 21.11 -32.85 22.89
CA GLU A 272 20.06 -33.41 22.07
C GLU A 272 20.63 -34.44 21.07
N ALA A 273 19.83 -35.47 20.76
CA ALA A 273 20.13 -36.43 19.71
C ALA A 273 19.00 -36.47 18.68
N GLY A 274 19.38 -36.31 17.41
CA GLY A 274 18.47 -36.25 16.29
C GLY A 274 19.02 -35.38 15.17
N ILE A 275 18.12 -34.93 14.31
CA ILE A 275 18.45 -34.01 13.21
C ILE A 275 17.59 -32.75 13.33
N LYS A 276 18.13 -31.63 12.85
CA LYS A 276 17.31 -30.45 12.55
C LYS A 276 17.00 -30.40 11.07
N VAL A 277 15.79 -29.97 10.75
CA VAL A 277 15.27 -29.87 9.39
C VAL A 277 14.66 -28.49 9.18
N GLN A 278 14.95 -27.87 8.04
CA GLN A 278 14.29 -26.65 7.58
C GLN A 278 13.71 -26.87 6.18
N ILE A 279 12.46 -26.47 6.01
CA ILE A 279 11.77 -26.45 4.72
C ILE A 279 11.70 -24.99 4.30
N HIS A 280 12.28 -24.67 3.14
CA HIS A 280 12.38 -23.31 2.63
C HIS A 280 12.31 -23.29 1.10
N THR A 281 12.26 -22.10 0.51
CA THR A 281 12.38 -21.95 -0.94
C THR A 281 13.81 -22.04 -1.42
N GLN A 282 13.99 -22.36 -2.70
CA GLN A 282 15.30 -22.47 -3.32
C GLN A 282 16.06 -21.13 -3.35
N ASP A 283 15.35 -20.00 -3.41
CA ASP A 283 15.94 -18.66 -3.43
C ASP A 283 16.37 -18.18 -2.03
N GLU A 284 15.90 -18.84 -0.97
CA GLU A 284 16.18 -18.49 0.42
C GLU A 284 17.29 -19.38 0.99
N PRO A 285 18.40 -18.82 1.52
CA PRO A 285 19.42 -19.62 2.18
C PRO A 285 18.88 -20.19 3.51
N PRO A 286 19.33 -21.40 3.90
CA PRO A 286 18.89 -22.02 5.13
C PRO A 286 19.45 -21.29 6.36
N PHE A 287 18.59 -21.12 7.36
CA PHE A 287 18.88 -20.53 8.66
C PHE A 287 18.29 -21.44 9.75
N ILE A 288 18.81 -22.67 9.75
CA ILE A 288 18.24 -23.85 10.41
C ILE A 288 18.34 -23.83 11.94
N ASP A 289 19.31 -23.09 12.45
CA ASP A 289 19.54 -22.85 13.87
C ASP A 289 18.34 -22.16 14.52
N GLN A 290 17.72 -21.17 13.86
CA GLN A 290 16.55 -20.46 14.38
C GLN A 290 15.22 -20.94 13.79
N LEU A 291 15.18 -21.29 12.49
CA LEU A 291 13.93 -21.63 11.78
C LEU A 291 13.70 -23.14 11.60
N GLY A 292 14.69 -23.97 11.93
CA GLY A 292 14.60 -25.42 11.81
C GLY A 292 13.79 -26.06 12.94
N PHE A 293 13.14 -27.18 12.62
CA PHE A 293 12.46 -28.05 13.59
C PHE A 293 13.25 -29.33 13.82
N GLY A 294 13.17 -29.90 15.02
CA GLY A 294 13.85 -31.14 15.38
C GLY A 294 13.07 -32.39 14.97
N VAL A 295 13.78 -33.43 14.55
CA VAL A 295 13.23 -34.77 14.26
C VAL A 295 14.00 -35.80 15.09
N ALA A 296 13.26 -36.56 15.89
CA ALA A 296 13.82 -37.50 16.85
C ALA A 296 14.09 -38.89 16.24
N PRO A 297 15.14 -39.60 16.69
CA PRO A 297 15.34 -41.02 16.41
C PRO A 297 14.26 -41.90 17.03
N GLY A 298 14.05 -43.09 16.47
CA GLY A 298 13.04 -44.05 16.93
C GLY A 298 11.61 -43.72 16.49
N PHE A 299 11.44 -42.70 15.63
CA PHE A 299 10.17 -42.29 15.08
C PHE A 299 10.21 -42.14 13.56
N GLN A 300 9.06 -42.42 12.94
CA GLN A 300 8.73 -41.97 11.61
C GLN A 300 7.89 -40.70 11.74
N THR A 301 8.43 -39.58 11.27
CA THR A 301 7.83 -38.26 11.38
C THR A 301 7.22 -37.86 10.04
N PHE A 302 5.92 -37.63 10.04
CA PHE A 302 5.16 -37.11 8.91
C PHE A 302 5.03 -35.60 9.03
N VAL A 303 5.50 -34.89 8.01
CA VAL A 303 5.44 -33.43 7.89
C VAL A 303 4.54 -33.09 6.71
N SER A 304 3.27 -32.81 7.03
CA SER A 304 2.29 -32.33 6.06
C SER A 304 2.50 -30.85 5.82
N CYS A 305 2.78 -30.47 4.57
CA CYS A 305 3.10 -29.11 4.16
C CYS A 305 1.96 -28.47 3.37
N GLN A 306 1.81 -27.16 3.54
CA GLN A 306 0.94 -26.31 2.73
C GLN A 306 1.73 -25.07 2.27
N GLU A 307 1.76 -24.83 0.96
CA GLU A 307 2.41 -23.64 0.38
C GLU A 307 1.52 -22.41 0.63
N GLN A 308 2.11 -21.38 1.23
CA GLN A 308 1.48 -20.08 1.47
C GLN A 308 2.25 -19.00 0.71
N ARG A 309 1.58 -18.23 -0.14
CA ARG A 309 2.16 -17.10 -0.86
C ARG A 309 1.66 -15.80 -0.23
N LEU A 310 2.59 -15.03 0.32
CA LEU A 310 2.29 -13.79 1.01
C LEU A 310 2.75 -12.61 0.16
N THR A 311 1.85 -11.68 -0.09
CA THR A 311 2.16 -10.42 -0.78
C THR A 311 1.79 -9.24 0.09
N TYR A 312 2.79 -8.45 0.47
CA TYR A 312 2.69 -7.26 1.30
C TYR A 312 2.73 -5.99 0.46
N LEU A 313 2.20 -4.89 1.02
CA LEU A 313 2.26 -3.58 0.37
C LEU A 313 3.44 -2.76 0.89
N PRO A 314 4.11 -2.00 0.00
CA PRO A 314 5.23 -1.14 0.38
C PRO A 314 4.76 0.11 1.13
N PRO A 315 5.69 0.87 1.75
CA PRO A 315 5.38 2.14 2.40
C PRO A 315 4.73 3.12 1.42
N PRO A 316 3.68 3.88 1.82
CA PRO A 316 3.16 4.10 3.18
C PRO A 316 2.06 3.13 3.64
N TRP A 317 1.69 2.11 2.87
CA TRP A 317 0.59 1.20 3.24
C TRP A 317 1.02 0.06 4.16
N GLY A 318 2.28 -0.35 4.07
CA GLY A 318 2.88 -1.37 4.92
C GLY A 318 4.41 -1.25 4.91
N ASP A 319 5.08 -2.17 5.60
CA ASP A 319 6.53 -2.14 5.78
C ASP A 319 7.15 -3.33 5.04
N CYS A 320 7.27 -3.21 3.72
CA CYS A 320 7.95 -4.21 2.91
C CYS A 320 8.94 -3.60 1.90
N LYS A 321 10.02 -4.35 1.68
CA LYS A 321 11.06 -4.02 0.70
C LYS A 321 10.74 -4.70 -0.64
N SER A 322 10.63 -3.88 -1.68
CA SER A 322 10.35 -4.33 -3.07
C SER A 322 11.58 -4.26 -3.97
N THR A 323 12.65 -3.61 -3.52
CA THR A 323 13.87 -3.49 -4.31
C THR A 323 14.66 -4.80 -4.28
N PRO A 324 15.30 -5.17 -5.40
CA PRO A 324 16.27 -6.26 -5.39
C PRO A 324 17.40 -5.97 -4.38
N MET A 325 18.07 -7.03 -3.95
CA MET A 325 19.11 -6.94 -2.93
C MET A 325 20.36 -6.28 -3.52
N ASP A 326 20.83 -5.19 -2.91
CA ASP A 326 22.15 -4.62 -3.17
C ASP A 326 23.18 -5.37 -2.31
N SER A 327 23.40 -6.66 -2.60
CA SER A 327 24.46 -7.44 -1.94
C SER A 327 25.34 -8.12 -2.97
N ASP A 328 26.62 -8.25 -2.63
CA ASP A 328 27.58 -8.97 -3.47
C ASP A 328 27.42 -10.50 -3.38
N PHE A 329 26.66 -11.02 -2.42
CA PHE A 329 26.59 -12.45 -2.10
C PHE A 329 25.32 -13.17 -2.59
N PHE A 330 24.15 -12.52 -2.53
CA PHE A 330 22.87 -13.13 -2.86
C PHE A 330 22.15 -12.37 -3.97
N ASN A 331 21.58 -13.11 -4.92
CA ASN A 331 20.85 -12.54 -6.06
C ASN A 331 19.41 -12.12 -5.71
N ALA A 332 18.80 -12.78 -4.71
CA ALA A 332 17.42 -12.56 -4.32
C ALA A 332 17.33 -12.06 -2.88
N TYR A 333 16.51 -11.03 -2.65
CA TYR A 333 16.27 -10.52 -1.30
C TYR A 333 15.34 -11.48 -0.53
N SER A 334 15.84 -12.01 0.57
CA SER A 334 15.07 -12.75 1.55
C SER A 334 15.45 -12.29 2.96
N LEU A 335 14.59 -12.57 3.93
CA LEU A 335 14.85 -12.16 5.31
C LEU A 335 16.11 -12.83 5.86
N THR A 336 16.33 -14.12 5.55
CA THR A 336 17.52 -14.85 5.97
C THR A 336 18.77 -14.38 5.24
N ALA A 337 18.70 -14.11 3.93
CA ALA A 337 19.84 -13.58 3.19
C ALA A 337 20.30 -12.22 3.74
N CYS A 338 19.36 -11.32 4.06
CA CYS A 338 19.67 -10.03 4.69
C CYS A 338 20.37 -10.21 6.04
N ARG A 339 19.90 -11.15 6.87
CA ARG A 339 20.49 -11.41 8.18
C ARG A 339 21.90 -12.00 8.08
N ILE A 340 22.09 -13.00 7.23
CA ILE A 340 23.42 -13.61 7.01
C ILE A 340 24.40 -12.57 6.48
N ASP A 341 23.98 -11.72 5.53
CA ASP A 341 24.80 -10.62 5.02
C ASP A 341 25.19 -9.63 6.14
N CYS A 342 24.24 -9.27 7.00
CA CYS A 342 24.48 -8.38 8.14
C CYS A 342 25.44 -8.99 9.17
N GLU A 343 25.21 -10.24 9.58
CA GLU A 343 26.06 -10.99 10.52
C GLU A 343 27.47 -11.15 9.93
N THR A 344 27.60 -11.41 8.63
CA THR A 344 28.89 -11.53 7.94
C THR A 344 29.66 -10.21 7.97
N ARG A 345 29.02 -9.09 7.62
CA ARG A 345 29.66 -7.77 7.59
C ARG A 345 30.13 -7.35 8.98
N TYR A 346 29.28 -7.53 9.99
CA TYR A 346 29.61 -7.23 11.38
C TYR A 346 30.83 -8.04 11.86
N LEU A 347 30.88 -9.33 11.53
CA LEU A 347 31.99 -10.20 11.94
C LEU A 347 33.29 -9.86 11.21
N VAL A 348 33.22 -9.52 9.93
CA VAL A 348 34.38 -9.08 9.15
C VAL A 348 34.91 -7.75 9.67
N GLU A 349 34.04 -6.80 10.03
CA GLU A 349 34.43 -5.51 10.62
C GLU A 349 35.08 -5.65 12.00
N ASN A 350 34.56 -6.53 12.86
CA ASN A 350 35.03 -6.66 14.24
C ASN A 350 36.17 -7.69 14.43
N CYS A 351 36.14 -8.81 13.71
CA CYS A 351 37.06 -9.93 13.88
C CYS A 351 38.00 -10.15 12.67
N ASN A 352 37.84 -9.41 11.56
CA ASN A 352 38.62 -9.55 10.32
C ASN A 352 38.59 -10.97 9.70
N CYS A 353 37.58 -11.76 10.05
CA CYS A 353 37.39 -13.11 9.57
C CYS A 353 35.89 -13.40 9.47
N ARG A 354 35.54 -14.46 8.74
CA ARG A 354 34.15 -14.95 8.64
C ARG A 354 34.04 -16.39 9.13
N MET A 355 32.86 -16.76 9.61
CA MET A 355 32.54 -18.15 9.94
C MET A 355 32.38 -18.99 8.67
N VAL A 356 32.43 -20.32 8.82
CA VAL A 356 32.38 -21.26 7.69
C VAL A 356 31.08 -21.17 6.87
N HIS A 357 29.94 -20.89 7.53
CA HIS A 357 28.64 -20.79 6.87
C HIS A 357 28.38 -19.41 6.23
N MET A 358 29.20 -18.41 6.54
CA MET A 358 29.04 -17.05 6.02
C MET A 358 29.59 -16.94 4.60
N PRO A 359 28.91 -16.25 3.68
CA PRO A 359 29.42 -16.03 2.32
C PRO A 359 30.59 -15.02 2.29
N GLY A 360 31.19 -14.86 1.10
CA GLY A 360 32.21 -13.86 0.81
C GLY A 360 33.66 -14.35 0.78
N ASP A 361 34.57 -13.43 0.47
CA ASP A 361 35.99 -13.73 0.21
C ASP A 361 36.91 -13.53 1.42
N ALA A 362 36.35 -13.06 2.55
CA ALA A 362 37.09 -12.92 3.80
C ALA A 362 37.69 -14.28 4.25
N PRO A 363 38.83 -14.31 4.95
CA PRO A 363 39.40 -15.55 5.44
C PRO A 363 38.51 -16.20 6.50
N TYR A 364 38.51 -17.53 6.54
CA TYR A 364 37.82 -18.28 7.59
C TYR A 364 38.47 -18.03 8.95
N CYS A 365 37.66 -17.82 9.99
CA CYS A 365 38.14 -17.69 11.36
C CYS A 365 38.86 -18.97 11.82
N THR A 366 39.95 -18.82 12.58
CA THR A 366 40.62 -19.95 13.24
C THR A 366 39.83 -20.43 14.45
N PRO A 367 40.01 -21.68 14.94
CA PRO A 367 39.32 -22.15 16.15
C PRO A 367 39.53 -21.24 17.38
N GLU A 368 40.68 -20.57 17.48
CA GLU A 368 40.94 -19.61 18.55
C GLU A 368 40.11 -18.32 18.37
N GLN A 369 40.04 -17.80 17.14
CA GLN A 369 39.22 -16.62 16.81
C GLN A 369 37.72 -16.89 17.00
N TYR A 370 37.26 -18.13 16.75
CA TYR A 370 35.89 -18.54 17.05
C TYR A 370 35.54 -18.26 18.52
N LYS A 371 36.31 -18.87 19.43
CA LYS A 371 36.09 -18.77 20.88
C LYS A 371 36.38 -17.38 21.46
N GLU A 372 37.38 -16.67 20.95
CA GLU A 372 37.82 -15.40 21.54
C GLU A 372 37.10 -14.17 20.97
N CYS A 373 36.60 -14.23 19.73
CA CYS A 373 36.00 -13.09 19.05
C CYS A 373 34.64 -13.41 18.43
N ALA A 374 34.56 -14.44 17.58
CA ALA A 374 33.41 -14.65 16.70
C ALA A 374 32.12 -15.00 17.46
N ASP A 375 32.19 -15.98 18.38
CA ASP A 375 31.01 -16.41 19.14
C ASP A 375 30.52 -15.28 20.06
N PRO A 376 31.38 -14.64 20.90
CA PRO A 376 30.95 -13.52 21.73
C PRO A 376 30.44 -12.30 20.94
N ALA A 377 30.99 -12.05 19.74
CA ALA A 377 30.55 -10.94 18.90
C ALA A 377 29.15 -11.18 18.34
N LEU A 378 28.85 -12.40 17.90
CA LEU A 378 27.51 -12.74 17.42
C LEU A 378 26.49 -12.80 18.57
N ASP A 379 26.88 -13.32 19.73
CA ASP A 379 26.02 -13.31 20.92
C ASP A 379 25.68 -11.88 21.34
N PHE A 380 26.68 -10.99 21.31
CA PHE A 380 26.45 -9.56 21.57
C PHE A 380 25.50 -8.93 20.55
N LEU A 381 25.64 -9.25 19.26
CA LEU A 381 24.76 -8.74 18.20
C LEU A 381 23.31 -9.19 18.40
N VAL A 382 23.10 -10.47 18.74
CA VAL A 382 21.75 -11.03 18.92
C VAL A 382 21.11 -10.59 20.23
N GLU A 383 21.87 -10.47 21.33
CA GLU A 383 21.31 -10.16 22.65
C GLU A 383 21.27 -8.68 22.99
N ARG A 384 22.25 -7.88 22.52
CA ARG A 384 22.46 -6.51 23.01
C ARG A 384 22.33 -5.43 21.94
N ASP A 385 22.59 -5.74 20.68
CA ASP A 385 22.56 -4.77 19.58
C ASP A 385 21.47 -5.09 18.54
N ASN A 386 20.22 -5.01 18.98
CA ASN A 386 19.05 -5.25 18.12
C ASN A 386 18.87 -4.22 17.00
N ASP A 387 19.56 -3.08 17.07
CA ASP A 387 19.37 -1.97 16.13
C ASP A 387 20.37 -2.02 14.94
N TYR A 388 21.44 -2.82 15.02
CA TYR A 388 22.43 -2.91 13.95
C TYR A 388 21.90 -3.67 12.72
N CYS A 389 21.21 -4.79 12.93
CA CYS A 389 20.67 -5.62 11.84
C CYS A 389 19.15 -5.49 11.68
N VAL A 390 18.68 -4.37 11.13
CA VAL A 390 17.26 -4.19 10.78
C VAL A 390 16.98 -4.69 9.36
N CYS A 391 16.43 -5.90 9.27
CA CYS A 391 16.01 -6.49 8.00
C CYS A 391 14.49 -6.38 7.79
N GLU A 392 14.09 -5.62 6.77
CA GLU A 392 12.68 -5.47 6.38
C GLU A 392 12.15 -6.73 5.69
N THR A 393 10.85 -6.98 5.80
CA THR A 393 10.24 -8.13 5.11
C THR A 393 10.14 -7.89 3.60
N PRO A 394 10.44 -8.88 2.74
CA PRO A 394 10.19 -8.76 1.31
C PRO A 394 8.70 -8.62 1.01
N CYS A 395 8.35 -7.84 -0.01
CA CYS A 395 6.96 -7.70 -0.42
C CYS A 395 6.35 -8.98 -0.97
N ASN A 396 7.15 -9.86 -1.59
CA ASN A 396 6.73 -11.17 -2.05
C ASN A 396 7.54 -12.23 -1.32
N MET A 397 6.86 -13.11 -0.59
CA MET A 397 7.50 -14.28 -0.02
C MET A 397 6.59 -15.48 -0.07
N THR A 398 7.20 -16.65 0.03
CA THR A 398 6.48 -17.91 0.15
C THR A 398 6.91 -18.59 1.45
N ARG A 399 5.95 -19.16 2.15
CA ARG A 399 6.14 -19.87 3.41
C ARG A 399 5.51 -21.23 3.31
N PHE A 400 6.05 -22.19 4.06
CA PHE A 400 5.50 -23.53 4.15
C PHE A 400 4.90 -23.72 5.54
N GLY A 401 3.57 -23.70 5.61
CA GLY A 401 2.83 -24.16 6.78
C GLY A 401 3.10 -25.64 6.96
N LYS A 402 3.37 -26.09 8.20
CA LYS A 402 3.73 -27.47 8.49
C LYS A 402 2.93 -28.02 9.67
N GLU A 403 2.39 -29.21 9.49
CA GLU A 403 1.77 -30.00 10.55
C GLU A 403 2.57 -31.29 10.74
N MET A 404 2.93 -31.59 12.00
CA MET A 404 3.80 -32.71 12.33
C MET A 404 3.02 -33.79 13.08
N SER A 405 3.21 -35.04 12.68
CA SER A 405 2.74 -36.22 13.41
C SER A 405 3.82 -37.30 13.39
N PHE A 406 3.79 -38.23 14.34
CA PHE A 406 4.84 -39.23 14.48
C PHE A 406 4.28 -40.59 14.90
N VAL A 407 4.95 -41.64 14.42
CA VAL A 407 4.70 -43.03 14.82
C VAL A 407 6.01 -43.71 15.19
N LYS A 408 5.95 -44.68 16.10
CA LYS A 408 7.16 -45.38 16.58
C LYS A 408 7.73 -46.31 15.50
N ILE A 409 9.04 -46.26 15.30
CA ILE A 409 9.81 -47.20 14.47
C ILE A 409 11.03 -47.68 15.25
N PRO A 410 11.39 -48.97 15.22
CA PRO A 410 10.71 -50.08 14.56
C PRO A 410 9.52 -50.63 15.34
N SER A 411 8.63 -51.33 14.63
CA SER A 411 7.66 -52.23 15.26
C SER A 411 8.36 -53.50 15.78
N LYS A 412 7.77 -54.18 16.77
CA LYS A 412 8.33 -55.45 17.30
C LYS A 412 8.59 -56.49 16.19
N ALA A 413 7.78 -56.49 15.13
CA ALA A 413 7.94 -57.40 13.99
C ALA A 413 9.08 -56.98 13.04
N SER A 414 9.31 -55.68 12.86
CA SER A 414 10.31 -55.16 11.92
C SER A 414 11.70 -54.97 12.54
N ALA A 415 11.80 -54.89 13.88
CA ALA A 415 13.04 -54.67 14.61
C ALA A 415 14.14 -55.67 14.21
N LYS A 416 13.83 -56.98 14.27
CA LYS A 416 14.79 -58.05 13.92
C LYS A 416 15.21 -58.03 12.45
N TYR A 417 14.29 -57.64 11.55
CA TYR A 417 14.58 -57.52 10.13
C TYR A 417 15.56 -56.36 9.86
N LEU A 418 15.30 -55.19 10.44
CA LEU A 418 16.15 -54.00 10.27
C LEU A 418 17.53 -54.21 10.90
N ALA A 419 17.59 -54.80 12.09
CA ALA A 419 18.84 -55.18 12.75
C ALA A 419 19.70 -56.08 11.84
N LYS A 420 19.10 -57.11 11.23
CA LYS A 420 19.80 -57.99 10.29
C LYS A 420 20.17 -57.30 8.97
N LYS A 421 19.30 -56.44 8.42
CA LYS A 421 19.51 -55.75 7.14
C LYS A 421 20.70 -54.81 7.18
N TYR A 422 20.85 -54.05 8.26
CA TYR A 422 21.92 -53.07 8.43
C TYR A 422 23.08 -53.56 9.31
N ASN A 423 23.04 -54.83 9.74
CA ASN A 423 24.06 -55.45 10.60
C ASN A 423 24.30 -54.66 11.90
N LYS A 424 23.22 -54.29 12.59
CA LYS A 424 23.22 -53.52 13.85
C LYS A 424 22.35 -54.22 14.91
N THR A 425 22.48 -53.82 16.18
CA THR A 425 21.66 -54.37 17.28
C THR A 425 20.25 -53.78 17.26
N GLU A 426 19.27 -54.50 17.82
CA GLU A 426 17.89 -53.99 17.90
C GLU A 426 17.79 -52.67 18.69
N GLN A 427 18.62 -52.53 19.74
CA GLN A 427 18.73 -51.29 20.51
C GLN A 427 19.28 -50.15 19.65
N TYR A 428 20.33 -50.40 18.88
CA TYR A 428 20.90 -49.39 17.96
C TYR A 428 19.86 -48.88 16.95
N ILE A 429 19.04 -49.77 16.42
CA ILE A 429 17.98 -49.40 15.47
C ILE A 429 16.96 -48.47 16.12
N ALA A 430 16.55 -48.75 17.36
CA ALA A 430 15.59 -47.92 18.08
C ALA A 430 16.16 -46.53 18.43
N ASP A 431 17.45 -46.46 18.76
CA ASP A 431 18.09 -45.24 19.24
C ASP A 431 18.66 -44.38 18.09
N ASN A 432 18.95 -44.94 16.91
CA ASN A 432 19.64 -44.19 15.83
C ASN A 432 18.83 -44.00 14.55
N ILE A 433 17.88 -44.89 14.25
CA ILE A 433 17.13 -44.80 12.99
C ILE A 433 15.95 -43.86 13.16
N LEU A 434 15.81 -42.91 12.23
CA LEU A 434 14.59 -42.14 12.02
C LEU A 434 14.11 -42.25 10.59
N VAL A 435 12.81 -42.02 10.40
CA VAL A 435 12.21 -41.86 9.08
C VAL A 435 11.54 -40.50 9.00
N LEU A 436 11.77 -39.78 7.92
CA LEU A 436 11.23 -38.45 7.69
C LEU A 436 10.44 -38.45 6.38
N ASP A 437 9.15 -38.14 6.49
CA ASP A 437 8.23 -38.01 5.37
C ASP A 437 7.77 -36.57 5.22
N ILE A 438 8.12 -35.91 4.11
CA ILE A 438 7.71 -34.53 3.80
C ILE A 438 6.87 -34.55 2.53
N PHE A 439 5.61 -34.12 2.64
CA PHE A 439 4.66 -34.12 1.52
C PHE A 439 3.68 -32.96 1.62
N PHE A 440 2.99 -32.65 0.51
CA PHE A 440 1.89 -31.70 0.53
C PHE A 440 0.57 -32.41 0.88
N GLU A 441 -0.25 -31.81 1.73
CA GLU A 441 -1.58 -32.37 2.09
C GLU A 441 -2.46 -32.52 0.85
N ALA A 442 -2.60 -31.43 0.10
CA ALA A 442 -3.32 -31.34 -1.16
C ALA A 442 -2.56 -30.42 -2.12
N LEU A 443 -2.93 -30.44 -3.41
CA LEU A 443 -2.35 -29.53 -4.41
C LEU A 443 -3.08 -28.18 -4.43
N ASN A 444 -3.11 -27.51 -3.31
CA ASN A 444 -3.59 -26.15 -3.19
C ASN A 444 -2.52 -25.31 -2.51
N TYR A 445 -2.47 -24.04 -2.88
CA TYR A 445 -1.69 -23.05 -2.18
C TYR A 445 -2.63 -21.97 -1.65
N GLU A 446 -2.30 -21.47 -0.48
CA GLU A 446 -2.99 -20.34 0.13
C GLU A 446 -2.33 -19.05 -0.32
N THR A 447 -3.10 -18.09 -0.81
CA THR A 447 -2.60 -16.75 -1.14
C THR A 447 -3.16 -15.76 -0.15
N ILE A 448 -2.25 -15.07 0.55
CA ILE A 448 -2.56 -14.03 1.53
C ILE A 448 -2.01 -12.71 0.97
N GLU A 449 -2.89 -11.89 0.41
CA GLU A 449 -2.51 -10.63 -0.22
C GLU A 449 -3.05 -9.42 0.55
N GLN A 450 -2.19 -8.44 0.79
CA GLN A 450 -2.58 -7.12 1.27
C GLN A 450 -3.01 -6.26 0.09
N THR A 451 -4.24 -5.75 0.16
CA THR A 451 -4.81 -4.86 -0.86
C THR A 451 -5.21 -3.53 -0.23
N LYS A 452 -5.10 -2.46 -1.01
CA LYS A 452 -5.46 -1.10 -0.57
C LYS A 452 -6.95 -1.07 -0.28
N ALA A 453 -7.34 -0.77 0.96
CA ALA A 453 -8.75 -0.71 1.35
C ALA A 453 -9.45 0.50 0.73
N TYR A 454 -8.69 1.58 0.53
CA TYR A 454 -9.20 2.82 0.00
C TYR A 454 -8.21 3.43 -0.98
N GLU A 455 -8.70 3.73 -2.19
CA GLU A 455 -7.91 4.31 -3.26
C GLU A 455 -8.36 5.75 -3.55
N PHE A 456 -7.54 6.47 -4.30
CA PHE A 456 -7.85 7.83 -4.73
C PHE A 456 -9.16 7.92 -5.53
N ALA A 457 -9.46 6.88 -6.33
CA ALA A 457 -10.74 6.78 -7.04
C ALA A 457 -11.94 6.71 -6.07
N GLY A 458 -11.80 5.97 -4.96
CA GLY A 458 -12.80 5.91 -3.90
C GLY A 458 -13.01 7.26 -3.22
N LEU A 459 -11.92 7.99 -2.95
CA LEU A 459 -11.99 9.35 -2.39
C LEU A 459 -12.79 10.31 -3.28
N LEU A 460 -12.49 10.32 -4.59
CA LEU A 460 -13.21 11.18 -5.53
C LEU A 460 -14.68 10.80 -5.64
N GLY A 461 -15.00 9.49 -5.58
CA GLY A 461 -16.37 8.99 -5.55
C GLY A 461 -17.13 9.47 -4.30
N ASP A 462 -16.55 9.33 -3.12
CA ASP A 462 -17.18 9.71 -1.85
C ASP A 462 -17.36 11.23 -1.72
N ILE A 463 -16.32 12.01 -2.03
CA ILE A 463 -16.40 13.48 -2.01
C ILE A 463 -17.39 13.97 -3.07
N GLY A 464 -17.31 13.44 -4.29
CA GLY A 464 -18.23 13.80 -5.37
C GLY A 464 -19.69 13.46 -5.03
N GLY A 465 -19.94 12.29 -4.44
CA GLY A 465 -21.25 11.88 -3.96
C GLY A 465 -21.80 12.78 -2.86
N GLN A 466 -20.98 13.12 -1.86
CA GLN A 466 -21.37 14.03 -0.78
C GLN A 466 -21.60 15.46 -1.28
N MET A 467 -20.76 15.97 -2.18
CA MET A 467 -20.95 17.28 -2.82
C MET A 467 -22.27 17.34 -3.60
N GLY A 468 -22.59 16.27 -4.32
CA GLY A 468 -23.85 16.10 -5.03
C GLY A 468 -25.06 16.03 -4.07
N LEU A 469 -24.93 15.32 -2.94
CA LEU A 469 -26.03 15.14 -1.99
C LEU A 469 -26.34 16.40 -1.16
N PHE A 470 -25.32 17.07 -0.59
CA PHE A 470 -25.53 18.18 0.34
C PHE A 470 -25.78 19.53 -0.35
N ILE A 471 -25.08 19.78 -1.46
CA ILE A 471 -25.08 21.09 -2.12
C ILE A 471 -25.68 21.00 -3.54
N GLY A 472 -25.70 19.79 -4.12
CA GLY A 472 -26.00 19.60 -5.54
C GLY A 472 -24.94 20.22 -6.44
N ALA A 473 -23.70 20.30 -5.93
CA ALA A 473 -22.55 20.85 -6.61
C ALA A 473 -21.77 19.75 -7.31
N SER A 474 -21.14 20.10 -8.43
CA SER A 474 -20.17 19.27 -9.14
C SER A 474 -18.90 20.09 -9.39
N ILE A 475 -17.87 19.47 -9.95
CA ILE A 475 -16.65 20.22 -10.29
C ILE A 475 -16.93 21.39 -11.23
N LEU A 476 -17.93 21.26 -12.12
CA LEU A 476 -18.36 22.32 -13.03
C LEU A 476 -18.97 23.50 -12.28
N THR A 477 -19.70 23.25 -11.20
CA THR A 477 -20.33 24.30 -10.40
C THR A 477 -19.30 25.10 -9.59
N ILE A 478 -18.19 24.44 -9.22
CA ILE A 478 -17.03 25.11 -8.61
C ILE A 478 -16.32 26.01 -9.63
N LEU A 479 -16.13 25.52 -10.86
CA LEU A 479 -15.55 26.33 -11.94
C LEU A 479 -16.43 27.54 -12.27
N GLU A 480 -17.75 27.37 -12.33
CA GLU A 480 -18.71 28.48 -12.50
C GLU A 480 -18.58 29.55 -11.38
N LEU A 481 -18.33 29.11 -10.14
CA LEU A 481 -18.09 30.03 -9.02
C LEU A 481 -16.75 30.77 -9.16
N PHE A 482 -15.69 30.10 -9.60
CA PHE A 482 -14.40 30.74 -9.84
C PHE A 482 -14.44 31.73 -11.00
N ASP A 483 -15.14 31.42 -12.09
CA ASP A 483 -15.33 32.33 -13.22
C ASP A 483 -16.07 33.60 -12.77
N TYR A 484 -17.12 33.44 -11.98
CA TYR A 484 -17.84 34.56 -11.38
C TYR A 484 -16.94 35.40 -10.46
N LEU A 485 -16.18 34.75 -9.57
CA LEU A 485 -15.27 35.43 -8.65
C LEU A 485 -14.17 36.19 -9.42
N TYR A 486 -13.63 35.60 -10.48
CA TYR A 486 -12.64 36.21 -11.35
C TYR A 486 -13.16 37.50 -12.00
N GLU A 487 -14.37 37.47 -12.57
CA GLU A 487 -14.98 38.66 -13.18
C GLU A 487 -15.28 39.75 -12.13
N VAL A 488 -15.72 39.38 -10.92
CA VAL A 488 -15.92 40.35 -9.83
C VAL A 488 -14.60 40.99 -9.38
N ILE A 489 -13.53 40.20 -9.25
CA ILE A 489 -12.20 40.69 -8.87
C ILE A 489 -11.65 41.61 -9.97
N LYS A 490 -11.74 41.20 -11.24
CA LYS A 490 -11.34 42.01 -12.41
C LYS A 490 -12.07 43.35 -12.43
N TYR A 491 -13.39 43.35 -12.24
CA TYR A 491 -14.19 44.58 -12.15
C TYR A 491 -13.75 45.49 -11.00
N LYS A 492 -13.50 44.93 -9.80
CA LYS A 492 -13.01 45.70 -8.64
C LYS A 492 -11.59 46.26 -8.84
N LEU A 493 -10.68 45.48 -9.43
CA LEU A 493 -9.31 45.92 -9.73
C LEU A 493 -9.29 47.03 -10.79
N CYS A 494 -10.11 46.93 -11.84
CA CYS A 494 -10.29 48.00 -12.83
C CYS A 494 -10.81 49.31 -12.20
N ARG A 495 -11.71 49.22 -11.20
CA ARG A 495 -12.21 50.39 -10.46
C ARG A 495 -11.18 51.00 -9.51
N CYS A 496 -10.32 50.18 -8.90
CA CYS A 496 -9.20 50.66 -8.06
C CYS A 496 -8.13 51.38 -8.89
N SER A 497 -7.87 50.94 -10.13
CA SER A 497 -6.93 51.61 -11.04
C SER A 497 -7.43 53.01 -11.45
N SER A 498 -8.74 53.20 -11.62
CA SER A 498 -9.34 54.52 -11.93
C SER A 498 -9.38 55.50 -10.75
N LYS A 499 -9.18 55.05 -9.49
CA LYS A 499 -9.07 55.97 -8.33
C LYS A 499 -7.68 56.58 -8.15
N LYS A 500 -6.64 56.03 -8.78
CA LYS A 500 -5.27 56.60 -8.75
C LYS A 500 -5.05 57.72 -9.78
N HIS A 501 -5.90 57.87 -10.79
CA HIS A 501 -5.83 58.95 -11.78
C HIS A 501 -6.85 60.08 -11.53
N LYS A 502 -6.90 60.59 -10.30
CA LYS A 502 -7.60 61.85 -9.99
C LYS A 502 -6.64 62.91 -9.47
N HIS A 503 -5.53 63.11 -10.19
CA HIS A 503 -4.89 64.41 -10.28
C HIS A 503 -4.30 64.56 -11.69
N SER A 504 -4.62 65.69 -12.32
CA SER A 504 -4.15 66.15 -13.64
C SER A 504 -4.91 65.69 -14.89
N ASN A 505 -5.91 66.52 -15.20
CA ASN A 505 -6.12 67.26 -16.45
C ASN A 505 -6.52 66.58 -17.76
N ASN A 506 -7.45 67.27 -18.42
CA ASN A 506 -8.10 67.04 -19.71
C ASN A 506 -7.13 66.79 -20.87
N ASN A 507 -7.37 65.72 -21.65
CA ASN A 507 -7.86 65.81 -23.03
C ASN A 507 -7.83 64.44 -23.74
N ASN A 508 -9.01 64.02 -24.20
CA ASN A 508 -9.29 63.23 -25.40
C ASN A 508 -8.45 61.98 -25.73
N ARG A 509 -9.01 60.80 -25.41
CA ARG A 509 -9.47 59.76 -26.38
C ARG A 509 -9.97 58.55 -25.60
N GLY A 510 -11.27 58.53 -25.31
CA GLY A 510 -11.93 57.40 -24.67
C GLY A 510 -12.13 56.25 -25.65
N ALA A 511 -11.32 55.19 -25.53
CA ALA A 511 -11.71 53.87 -26.02
C ALA A 511 -12.73 53.30 -25.03
N VAL A 512 -14.00 53.61 -25.26
CA VAL A 512 -15.12 52.92 -24.62
C VAL A 512 -15.24 51.56 -25.30
N LEU A 513 -14.65 50.52 -24.71
CA LEU A 513 -15.03 49.14 -25.02
C LEU A 513 -16.42 48.91 -24.42
N SER A 514 -17.37 48.60 -25.31
CA SER A 514 -18.80 48.61 -25.06
C SER A 514 -19.25 47.48 -24.14
N LEU A 515 -20.46 47.67 -23.62
CA LEU A 515 -21.28 46.76 -22.83
C LEU A 515 -21.70 45.46 -23.59
N ASP A 516 -20.93 45.01 -24.58
CA ASP A 516 -21.23 43.86 -25.44
C ASP A 516 -20.41 42.59 -25.11
N ASP A 517 -19.30 42.69 -24.38
CA ASP A 517 -18.44 41.53 -24.09
C ASP A 517 -19.02 40.60 -23.01
N VAL A 518 -19.84 41.13 -22.09
CA VAL A 518 -20.53 40.33 -21.05
C VAL A 518 -21.69 39.51 -21.63
N LYS A 519 -22.32 39.99 -22.71
CA LYS A 519 -23.44 39.31 -23.39
C LYS A 519 -22.98 38.13 -24.26
N ARG A 520 -21.71 38.13 -24.65
CA ARG A 520 -21.11 37.12 -25.55
C ARG A 520 -20.73 35.81 -24.85
N HIS A 521 -20.40 35.83 -23.56
CA HIS A 521 -20.05 34.60 -22.82
C HIS A 521 -21.27 33.79 -22.34
N VAL A 522 -22.38 34.45 -21.99
CA VAL A 522 -23.64 33.77 -21.62
C VAL A 522 -24.29 33.09 -22.84
N SER A 523 -24.02 33.58 -24.05
CA SER A 523 -24.58 33.06 -25.29
C SER A 523 -23.85 31.83 -25.86
N ARG A 524 -22.69 31.42 -25.34
CA ARG A 524 -21.98 30.20 -25.81
C ARG A 524 -22.37 28.92 -25.08
N LEU A 525 -22.85 29.01 -23.83
CA LEU A 525 -23.29 27.84 -23.04
C LEU A 525 -24.76 27.47 -23.25
N SER A 526 -25.59 28.40 -23.72
CA SER A 526 -26.97 28.10 -24.12
C SER A 526 -27.05 27.41 -25.48
N ILE A 527 -26.13 27.68 -26.41
CA ILE A 527 -26.12 27.06 -27.75
C ILE A 527 -25.79 25.56 -27.68
N PHE A 528 -24.81 25.14 -26.85
CA PHE A 528 -24.46 23.72 -26.70
C PHE A 528 -25.55 22.88 -26.00
N ARG A 529 -26.34 23.51 -25.10
CA ARG A 529 -27.48 22.85 -24.43
C ARG A 529 -28.70 22.77 -25.34
N VAL A 530 -28.96 23.81 -26.13
CA VAL A 530 -30.04 23.85 -27.14
C VAL A 530 -29.72 22.95 -28.34
N GLU A 531 -28.47 22.79 -28.77
CA GLU A 531 -28.10 21.82 -29.82
C GLU A 531 -28.20 20.38 -29.33
N ARG A 532 -27.79 20.08 -28.09
CA ARG A 532 -27.90 18.74 -27.50
C ARG A 532 -29.35 18.39 -27.11
N GLU A 533 -30.18 19.37 -26.73
CA GLU A 533 -31.63 19.19 -26.55
C GLU A 533 -32.36 19.09 -27.90
N ARG A 534 -31.95 19.83 -28.94
CA ARG A 534 -32.47 19.67 -30.31
C ARG A 534 -32.05 18.35 -30.97
N GLU A 535 -30.87 17.80 -30.69
CA GLU A 535 -30.48 16.46 -31.15
C GLU A 535 -31.27 15.37 -30.44
N ARG A 536 -31.45 15.47 -29.11
CA ARG A 536 -32.30 14.56 -28.33
C ARG A 536 -33.79 14.71 -28.68
N GLU A 537 -34.25 15.91 -29.05
CA GLU A 537 -35.60 16.12 -29.59
C GLU A 537 -35.74 15.59 -31.01
N ARG A 538 -34.72 15.69 -31.88
CA ARG A 538 -34.73 15.09 -33.23
C ARG A 538 -34.71 13.56 -33.20
N GLU A 539 -33.99 12.94 -32.25
CA GLU A 539 -34.06 11.49 -32.03
C GLU A 539 -35.42 11.06 -31.46
N ARG A 540 -35.95 11.79 -30.47
CA ARG A 540 -37.29 11.55 -29.92
C ARG A 540 -38.40 11.83 -30.95
N GLU A 541 -38.22 12.78 -31.87
CA GLU A 541 -39.13 13.04 -32.99
C GLU A 541 -39.07 11.92 -34.04
N ARG A 542 -37.89 11.37 -34.34
CA ARG A 542 -37.75 10.20 -35.24
C ARG A 542 -38.36 8.93 -34.66
N GLU A 543 -38.26 8.71 -33.35
CA GLU A 543 -38.98 7.61 -32.68
C GLU A 543 -40.49 7.87 -32.62
N ARG A 544 -40.92 9.10 -32.30
CA ARG A 544 -42.34 9.50 -32.31
C ARG A 544 -42.94 9.48 -33.72
N GLU A 545 -42.18 9.73 -34.79
CA GLU A 545 -42.65 9.58 -36.18
C GLU A 545 -42.87 8.11 -36.54
N ARG A 546 -41.99 7.21 -36.10
CA ARG A 546 -42.16 5.76 -36.29
C ARG A 546 -43.32 5.19 -35.48
N GLU A 547 -43.60 5.72 -34.29
CA GLU A 547 -44.82 5.41 -33.52
C GLU A 547 -46.07 6.03 -34.15
N ARG A 548 -46.01 7.30 -34.62
CA ARG A 548 -47.12 7.98 -35.30
C ARG A 548 -47.49 7.37 -36.64
N GLU A 549 -46.55 6.77 -37.39
CA GLU A 549 -46.90 6.00 -38.59
C GLU A 549 -47.68 4.72 -38.24
N ARG A 550 -47.31 4.03 -37.16
CA ARG A 550 -48.03 2.83 -36.67
C ARG A 550 -49.37 3.17 -36.01
N GLU A 551 -49.51 4.36 -35.43
CA GLU A 551 -50.79 4.87 -34.92
C GLU A 551 -51.69 5.42 -36.03
N ARG A 552 -51.16 6.08 -37.07
CA ARG A 552 -51.94 6.59 -38.22
C ARG A 552 -52.57 5.47 -39.04
N GLU A 553 -51.95 4.29 -39.10
CA GLU A 553 -52.59 3.10 -39.68
C GLU A 553 -53.78 2.59 -38.84
N ARG A 554 -53.71 2.71 -37.50
CA ARG A 554 -54.80 2.31 -36.58
C ARG A 554 -55.87 3.40 -36.41
N GLU A 555 -55.55 4.67 -36.64
CA GLU A 555 -56.49 5.80 -36.61
C GLU A 555 -57.29 5.94 -37.89
N ARG A 556 -56.73 5.62 -39.08
CA ARG A 556 -57.49 5.62 -40.35
C ARG A 556 -58.62 4.58 -40.38
N GLU A 557 -58.53 3.53 -39.58
CA GLU A 557 -59.63 2.57 -39.34
C GLU A 557 -60.69 3.09 -38.35
N ARG A 558 -60.36 4.03 -37.44
CA ARG A 558 -61.29 4.59 -36.44
C ARG A 558 -61.88 5.96 -36.84
N GLU A 559 -61.26 6.70 -37.76
CA GLU A 559 -61.79 7.96 -38.31
C GLU A 559 -62.96 7.75 -39.28
N ARG A 560 -63.04 6.61 -39.97
CA ARG A 560 -64.20 6.26 -40.81
C ARG A 560 -65.48 6.00 -40.01
N GLU A 561 -65.39 5.79 -38.69
CA GLU A 561 -66.54 5.65 -37.79
C GLU A 561 -66.91 6.95 -37.04
N ARG A 562 -65.99 7.91 -36.83
CA ARG A 562 -66.27 9.14 -36.05
C ARG A 562 -66.63 10.39 -36.87
N GLU A 563 -66.45 10.36 -38.19
CA GLU A 563 -66.96 11.41 -39.09
C GLU A 563 -68.50 11.43 -39.22
N ARG A 564 -69.21 10.39 -38.74
CA ARG A 564 -70.68 10.39 -38.69
C ARG A 564 -71.30 11.06 -37.45
N GLU A 565 -70.49 11.52 -36.48
CA GLU A 565 -70.99 12.16 -35.24
C GLU A 565 -70.66 13.65 -35.08
N ARG A 566 -69.69 14.21 -35.82
CA ARG A 566 -69.27 15.63 -35.68
C ARG A 566 -69.97 16.63 -36.60
N GLU A 567 -71.14 16.27 -37.12
CA GLU A 567 -72.06 17.21 -37.77
C GLU A 567 -73.11 17.80 -36.80
N ARG A 568 -73.12 17.43 -35.51
CA ARG A 568 -74.12 17.88 -34.52
C ARG A 568 -73.63 18.86 -33.44
N GLU A 569 -72.42 19.39 -33.51
CA GLU A 569 -71.89 20.33 -32.50
C GLU A 569 -71.40 21.69 -33.06
N ARG A 570 -71.78 22.06 -34.28
CA ARG A 570 -71.55 23.40 -34.86
C ARG A 570 -72.62 24.45 -34.50
N GLU A 571 -73.32 24.29 -33.38
CA GLU A 571 -74.43 25.19 -33.01
C GLU A 571 -74.33 25.88 -31.64
N ARG A 572 -73.27 25.66 -30.85
CA ARG A 572 -73.16 26.30 -29.52
C ARG A 572 -71.74 26.69 -29.15
N GLU A 573 -71.28 27.82 -29.67
CA GLU A 573 -70.31 28.71 -28.97
C GLU A 573 -70.08 30.04 -29.71
N ARG A 574 -71.11 30.51 -30.44
CA ARG A 574 -71.30 31.95 -30.67
C ARG A 574 -71.94 32.55 -29.42
N GLU A 575 -71.19 32.62 -28.32
CA GLU A 575 -71.59 33.39 -27.15
C GLU A 575 -70.36 33.63 -26.27
N ARG A 576 -70.09 34.92 -25.97
CA ARG A 576 -69.14 35.44 -24.96
C ARG A 576 -67.75 35.89 -25.43
N GLU A 577 -67.73 36.48 -26.62
CA GLU A 577 -66.71 37.45 -27.05
C GLU A 577 -67.13 38.89 -26.69
N ARG A 578 -67.50 39.13 -25.42
CA ARG A 578 -67.81 40.46 -24.86
C ARG A 578 -67.54 40.52 -23.36
N GLU A 579 -66.31 40.82 -22.97
CA GLU A 579 -65.96 41.44 -21.68
C GLU A 579 -64.43 41.57 -21.61
N ARG A 580 -63.85 42.70 -22.06
CA ARG A 580 -62.53 43.24 -21.64
C ARG A 580 -62.08 44.49 -22.41
N GLU A 581 -62.97 45.44 -22.65
CA GLU A 581 -62.57 46.78 -23.06
C GLU A 581 -63.48 47.83 -22.40
N ARG A 582 -63.08 48.27 -21.20
CA ARG A 582 -63.38 49.57 -20.57
C ARG A 582 -62.63 49.63 -19.24
N GLU A 583 -62.31 50.83 -18.79
CA GLU A 583 -61.55 51.17 -17.56
C GLU A 583 -60.01 51.17 -17.68
N ARG A 584 -59.51 51.79 -18.75
CA ARG A 584 -58.25 52.57 -18.67
C ARG A 584 -58.48 53.93 -19.27
N GLU A 585 -58.89 54.89 -18.45
CA GLU A 585 -58.53 56.30 -18.59
C GLU A 585 -59.15 57.13 -17.47
N ARG A 586 -58.34 58.01 -16.89
CA ARG A 586 -58.61 58.99 -15.81
C ARG A 586 -58.30 58.50 -14.39
N GLU A 587 -57.04 58.68 -14.00
CA GLU A 587 -56.68 59.56 -12.86
C GLU A 587 -55.15 59.58 -12.73
N ARG A 588 -54.49 60.22 -13.70
CA ARG A 588 -53.09 60.65 -13.62
C ARG A 588 -53.02 62.16 -13.76
N GLU A 589 -53.58 62.86 -12.79
CA GLU A 589 -53.29 64.27 -12.54
C GLU A 589 -53.39 64.50 -11.04
N ARG A 590 -52.34 64.14 -10.29
CA ARG A 590 -51.93 64.67 -8.96
C ARG A 590 -50.90 63.74 -8.32
N GLU A 591 -49.67 63.72 -8.83
CA GLU A 591 -48.54 63.26 -7.99
C GLU A 591 -47.17 63.74 -8.48
N ARG A 592 -47.11 64.86 -9.22
CA ARG A 592 -45.85 65.45 -9.73
C ARG A 592 -45.36 66.67 -8.94
N GLU A 593 -45.48 66.64 -7.62
CA GLU A 593 -44.77 67.60 -6.76
C GLU A 593 -44.06 66.97 -5.54
N ARG A 594 -44.12 65.64 -5.33
CA ARG A 594 -43.49 64.97 -4.16
C ARG A 594 -42.29 64.07 -4.49
N GLU A 595 -41.61 64.32 -5.61
CA GLU A 595 -40.49 63.48 -6.08
C GLU A 595 -39.14 64.22 -6.17
N ARG A 596 -38.99 65.38 -5.51
CA ARG A 596 -37.68 66.08 -5.41
C ARG A 596 -37.03 66.10 -4.03
N GLU A 597 -37.59 65.40 -3.05
CA GLU A 597 -36.97 65.26 -1.73
C GLU A 597 -36.45 63.84 -1.40
N ARG A 598 -36.84 62.79 -2.14
CA ARG A 598 -36.43 61.39 -1.84
C ARG A 598 -35.21 60.89 -2.62
N GLU A 599 -34.48 61.78 -3.29
CA GLU A 599 -33.21 61.42 -3.95
C GLU A 599 -31.98 61.51 -3.03
N ARG A 600 -32.10 62.13 -1.84
CA ARG A 600 -30.97 62.18 -0.88
C ARG A 600 -30.92 61.02 0.11
N GLU A 601 -31.88 60.09 0.09
CA GLU A 601 -31.88 58.92 1.00
C GLU A 601 -31.29 57.65 0.36
N ARG A 602 -31.26 57.51 -0.97
CA ARG A 602 -30.82 56.27 -1.65
C ARG A 602 -29.31 56.12 -1.82
N GLU A 603 -28.50 57.07 -1.33
CA GLU A 603 -27.05 56.92 -1.29
C GLU A 603 -26.55 56.23 0.00
N ARG A 604 -27.35 56.13 1.06
CA ARG A 604 -26.95 55.43 2.30
C ARG A 604 -27.27 53.93 2.35
N GLU A 605 -28.08 53.40 1.42
CA GLU A 605 -28.43 51.98 1.39
C GLU A 605 -27.43 51.11 0.58
N ARG A 606 -26.70 51.69 -0.40
CA ARG A 606 -25.74 50.93 -1.23
C ARG A 606 -24.43 50.55 -0.54
N GLU A 607 -24.14 51.14 0.61
CA GLU A 607 -22.98 50.73 1.43
C GLU A 607 -23.29 49.52 2.31
N ARG A 608 -24.56 49.17 2.56
CA ARG A 608 -24.92 48.09 3.50
C ARG A 608 -24.89 46.69 2.85
N ASP A 609 -25.27 46.56 1.57
CA ASP A 609 -25.43 45.24 0.92
C ASP A 609 -24.12 44.57 0.46
N SER A 610 -23.10 45.35 0.08
CA SER A 610 -21.76 44.79 -0.23
C SER A 610 -20.98 44.42 1.03
N LEU A 611 -21.29 45.04 2.18
CA LEU A 611 -20.78 44.64 3.49
C LEU A 611 -21.44 43.34 3.97
N HIS A 612 -22.74 43.13 3.72
CA HIS A 612 -23.43 41.89 4.07
C HIS A 612 -22.83 40.66 3.38
N LEU A 613 -22.42 40.73 2.11
CA LEU A 613 -21.82 39.58 1.41
C LEU A 613 -20.39 39.28 1.88
N ILE A 614 -19.62 40.32 2.23
CA ILE A 614 -18.26 40.16 2.78
C ILE A 614 -18.32 39.66 4.22
N ILE A 615 -19.23 40.19 5.05
CA ILE A 615 -19.52 39.68 6.40
C ILE A 615 -20.05 38.25 6.34
N PHE A 616 -20.84 37.90 5.31
CA PHE A 616 -21.34 36.54 5.09
C PHE A 616 -20.22 35.55 4.77
N LEU A 617 -19.32 35.91 3.85
CA LEU A 617 -18.10 35.11 3.57
C LEU A 617 -17.15 35.09 4.77
N HIS A 618 -17.01 36.19 5.50
CA HIS A 618 -16.18 36.26 6.71
C HIS A 618 -16.78 35.47 7.88
N CYS A 619 -18.11 35.41 8.01
CA CYS A 619 -18.85 34.56 8.93
C CYS A 619 -18.74 33.08 8.55
N ILE A 620 -18.76 32.73 7.26
CA ILE A 620 -18.50 31.37 6.79
C ILE A 620 -17.05 30.98 7.11
N ILE A 621 -16.07 31.84 6.85
CA ILE A 621 -14.65 31.59 7.15
C ILE A 621 -14.41 31.49 8.67
N THR A 622 -15.01 32.35 9.47
CA THR A 622 -14.89 32.31 10.95
C THR A 622 -15.65 31.14 11.56
N PHE A 623 -16.84 30.79 11.06
CA PHE A 623 -17.61 29.61 11.48
C PHE A 623 -16.91 28.30 11.10
N LEU A 624 -16.31 28.23 9.90
CA LEU A 624 -15.44 27.11 9.51
C LEU A 624 -14.18 27.04 10.38
N SER A 625 -13.58 28.16 10.79
CA SER A 625 -12.44 28.19 11.70
C SER A 625 -12.77 27.77 13.14
N SER A 626 -14.01 27.96 13.61
CA SER A 626 -14.45 27.55 14.96
C SER A 626 -14.79 26.06 15.09
N PHE A 627 -14.94 25.34 13.96
CA PHE A 627 -15.20 23.89 13.94
C PHE A 627 -13.94 23.05 13.68
N PHE A 628 -12.76 23.68 13.49
CA PHE A 628 -11.47 23.00 13.61
C PHE A 628 -11.05 23.03 15.09
N PRO A 629 -11.13 21.92 15.84
CA PRO A 629 -10.43 21.85 17.12
C PRO A 629 -8.94 22.07 16.86
N SER A 630 -8.37 22.98 17.66
CA SER A 630 -6.94 23.25 17.84
C SER A 630 -6.23 22.03 18.42
N SER A 631 -6.19 20.96 17.63
CA SER A 631 -5.39 19.76 17.82
C SER A 631 -4.78 19.37 16.48
N CYS A 632 -4.16 20.36 15.82
CA CYS A 632 -3.12 20.09 14.84
C CYS A 632 -1.81 19.95 15.62
N PRO A 633 -1.24 18.74 15.77
CA PRO A 633 0.16 18.65 16.15
C PRO A 633 0.98 19.31 15.04
N GLN A 634 1.89 20.18 15.44
CA GLN A 634 2.90 20.82 14.60
C GLN A 634 3.69 19.73 13.86
N ASN A 635 3.34 19.39 12.62
CA ASN A 635 4.20 18.61 11.71
C ASN A 635 3.73 18.63 10.24
N ILE A 636 2.96 19.62 9.81
CA ILE A 636 2.48 19.70 8.42
C ILE A 636 3.48 20.41 7.49
N ASP A 637 4.48 21.11 8.01
CA ASP A 637 5.55 21.70 7.19
C ASP A 637 6.63 20.69 6.75
N GLN A 638 6.72 19.50 7.38
CA GLN A 638 7.60 18.41 6.91
C GLN A 638 6.93 17.51 5.87
N VAL A 639 5.59 17.49 5.78
CA VAL A 639 4.84 16.62 4.85
C VAL A 639 4.61 17.30 3.49
N ALA A 640 4.48 18.63 3.44
CA ALA A 640 4.41 19.37 2.18
C ALA A 640 5.67 19.18 1.31
N SER A 641 6.84 18.99 1.93
CA SER A 641 8.08 18.65 1.23
C SER A 641 8.03 17.26 0.56
N ARG A 642 7.34 16.28 1.17
CA ARG A 642 7.18 14.92 0.61
C ARG A 642 6.15 14.84 -0.52
N VAL A 643 5.09 15.65 -0.49
CA VAL A 643 4.09 15.68 -1.57
C VAL A 643 4.64 16.39 -2.82
N VAL A 644 5.49 17.41 -2.66
CA VAL A 644 6.16 18.07 -3.79
C VAL A 644 7.31 17.21 -4.37
N GLN A 645 7.95 16.35 -3.57
CA GLN A 645 8.92 15.37 -4.09
C GLN A 645 8.27 14.23 -4.91
N LEU A 646 7.02 13.84 -4.62
CA LEU A 646 6.31 12.78 -5.34
C LEU A 646 5.86 13.17 -6.77
N GLN A 647 5.90 14.45 -7.12
CA GLN A 647 5.61 14.91 -8.49
C GLN A 647 6.86 15.18 -9.33
N TYR A 648 8.05 15.23 -8.70
CA TYR A 648 9.33 15.41 -9.40
C TYR A 648 10.11 14.11 -9.67
N SER A 649 9.73 12.97 -9.08
CA SER A 649 10.36 11.66 -9.37
C SER A 649 9.70 10.90 -10.54
N ALA A 650 8.55 11.35 -11.05
CA ALA A 650 7.83 10.71 -12.16
C ALA A 650 8.07 11.35 -13.54
N SER A 651 9.05 12.26 -13.70
CA SER A 651 9.37 12.89 -15.00
C SER A 651 10.85 12.84 -15.42
N CYS A 652 11.68 12.02 -14.76
CA CYS A 652 13.11 11.85 -15.14
C CYS A 652 13.45 10.44 -15.66
N ALA A 653 12.53 9.75 -16.32
CA ALA A 653 12.78 8.43 -16.93
C ALA A 653 12.67 8.40 -18.47
N THR A 654 12.66 9.56 -19.15
CA THR A 654 12.77 9.62 -20.62
C THR A 654 13.51 10.88 -21.08
N ARG A 655 14.85 10.83 -21.19
CA ARG A 655 15.64 11.53 -22.23
C ARG A 655 17.14 11.22 -22.12
N ASP A 656 17.70 10.83 -23.25
CA ASP A 656 19.13 10.67 -23.54
C ASP A 656 19.98 11.92 -23.23
N PRO A 657 21.32 11.75 -23.06
CA PRO A 657 22.18 12.73 -22.42
C PRO A 657 22.72 13.77 -23.41
N GLY A 658 22.56 15.05 -23.09
CA GLY A 658 23.24 16.13 -23.79
C GLY A 658 22.76 17.50 -23.35
N PHE A 659 23.67 18.27 -22.75
CA PHE A 659 23.56 19.67 -22.31
C PHE A 659 23.09 19.96 -20.87
N ALA A 660 24.08 20.23 -20.01
CA ALA A 660 24.00 21.21 -18.91
C ALA A 660 24.02 22.66 -19.47
N PRO A 661 23.78 23.78 -18.73
CA PRO A 661 24.01 23.91 -17.27
C PRO A 661 23.21 25.00 -16.46
N ARG A 662 23.60 25.12 -15.17
CA ARG A 662 23.58 26.29 -14.24
C ARG A 662 22.26 26.77 -13.62
N LEU A 663 22.10 26.52 -12.31
CA LEU A 663 21.92 27.56 -11.26
C LEU A 663 21.77 26.92 -9.86
N CYS A 664 22.90 26.74 -9.17
CA CYS A 664 22.95 26.52 -7.72
C CYS A 664 23.76 27.66 -7.09
N ARG A 665 23.12 28.60 -6.39
CA ARG A 665 23.76 29.35 -5.30
C ARG A 665 22.76 30.08 -4.39
N ASN A 666 23.01 29.92 -3.09
CA ASN A 666 22.51 30.66 -1.91
C ASN A 666 21.07 30.30 -1.48
N ARG A 667 20.77 30.05 -0.20
CA ARG A 667 21.26 30.70 1.02
C ARG A 667 20.96 29.85 2.27
N GLN A 668 21.97 29.59 3.12
CA GLN A 668 21.84 29.09 4.50
C GLN A 668 21.79 30.27 5.48
N ARG A 669 20.88 30.24 6.47
CA ARG A 669 21.09 30.52 7.92
C ARG A 669 19.73 30.51 8.66
N PRO A 670 19.57 29.73 9.75
CA PRO A 670 18.48 29.88 10.70
C PRO A 670 18.88 30.78 11.89
N GLY A 671 17.94 31.58 12.38
CA GLY A 671 18.04 32.29 13.67
C GLY A 671 17.09 31.64 14.67
N GLY A 672 17.61 31.26 15.84
CA GLY A 672 16.81 30.83 17.01
C GLY A 672 16.45 32.01 17.92
N PRO A 673 15.60 31.80 18.96
CA PRO A 673 15.33 32.80 19.97
C PRO A 673 15.98 32.51 21.35
N TRP A 674 16.72 33.51 21.87
CA TRP A 674 16.86 34.06 23.25
C TRP A 674 16.31 33.21 24.43
N GLY A 675 17.06 32.86 25.50
CA GLY A 675 17.80 33.72 26.47
C GLY A 675 16.79 34.32 27.48
N ASP A 676 16.84 34.23 28.82
CA ASP A 676 17.89 34.01 29.83
C ASP A 676 17.24 33.63 31.18
N ALA A 677 17.99 32.97 32.09
CA ALA A 677 18.01 33.31 33.52
C ALA A 677 19.24 32.69 34.23
N GLN A 678 19.84 33.48 35.10
CA GLN A 678 21.21 33.42 35.63
C GLN A 678 21.24 32.98 37.11
N LEU A 679 22.41 32.44 37.51
CA LEU A 679 23.10 32.57 38.81
C LEU A 679 22.47 32.00 40.10
N ALA A 680 23.01 30.88 40.59
CA ALA A 680 23.75 30.72 41.87
C ALA A 680 24.15 29.26 42.07
#